data_AF-A0A1B0C163-F1
#
_entry.id   AF-A0A1B0C163-F1
#
_cell.length_a   1.000
_cell.length_b   1.000
_cell.length_c   1.000
_cell.angle_alpha   90.00
_cell.angle_beta   90.00
_cell.angle_gamma   90.00
#
_symmetry.space_group_name_H-M   'P 1'
#
loop_
_entity.id
_entity.type
_entity.pdbx_description
1 polymer ?
#
loop_
_entity_poly.entity_id
_entity_poly.type
_entity_poly.pdbx_seq_one_letter_code
_entity_poly.pdbx_strand_id
1 'polypeptide(L)'
;MAKYYIFITGGVVSSLGKGITTASLGAVLKARNLKVTLMKLDPYINVDPGTISPIQHGEVFVTEDGAETDLDLGYYERFLHAKMSRNNNLTTGKIYFDVLKNERNGFYLGSTIQVIPHITNEIKKRIIHAGKGFDILLVEIGGTVGDIESLPFLESIRQMAIEIGKNKTLYIHLTLVPYLYPSKEIKTKPTQHSVKELLSIGIQPDILICRSDRLVPKYEKAKIALFCNVPEKAVFSLENVDSIYKIPIFLKKQSLDSYICHRFCIKCPKADLSIWETVIYQQQNTIGTVNIGIIGKYTELPDAYRSLIAALEHAGLKNKLIIDIQLINSQNLECDISDLKNLDAIVIPGGFGRRGIEGKIMAAKFSREKNIPYFGICLGMQIAIIEFARNVVGLMEANSTEFIKNCKYPVIAKISELYHKKNILHTNAISNHMRLGNQKCYLKLGSLAYQIYNKSIILERHRHRYEVNNLFLNQIERSGLIVSGWSHNKYKLVEIIEYPNHPWFIGSQFHPEFNSNPLIGREILDSRGKPTVEAEVHLSGGIIGRASSPSGISIGSKEAYELRDEDPSRFLGAGKILHEQGMSTSIGDEGGYSPNLQSNIVALNLIQEAIEKSGFRIGIDITLAIDCAASEFFEKSYQSYYLKSEKQMFSSYEFIKYLTDLTNKYPILSIEDGLHENDLSGFKILTNSLGKKIQIVGDDLFVTNSKLLDYGIKNGIANSILIKPNQIGSLTETLKVIKIAKQAGYSTIISHRSGETEDVTIADLSVGTASGQIKTGSMSRSDRIAKYNRLIRIEEELRFQAPFHGRVEIKNQ
;
A
#
# COMPACT_ATOMS: atom_id res chain seq x y z
N MET A 1 4.09 20.71 23.34
CA MET A 1 5.55 20.76 23.14
C MET A 1 6.04 19.32 23.04
N ALA A 2 7.08 19.03 22.26
CA ALA A 2 7.72 17.72 22.27
C ALA A 2 8.54 17.56 23.56
N LYS A 3 8.89 16.32 23.94
CA LYS A 3 9.77 16.10 25.10
C LYS A 3 11.22 16.48 24.78
N TYR A 4 11.66 16.19 23.56
CA TYR A 4 13.02 16.42 23.08
C TYR A 4 13.04 17.04 21.68
N TYR A 5 14.08 17.83 21.39
CA TYR A 5 14.26 18.55 20.13
C TYR A 5 15.65 18.23 19.55
N ILE A 6 15.69 17.87 18.27
CA ILE A 6 16.92 17.66 17.53
C ILE A 6 16.95 18.66 16.38
N PHE A 7 17.90 19.59 16.40
CA PHE A 7 18.08 20.59 15.35
C PHE A 7 19.17 20.13 14.39
N ILE A 8 18.84 20.05 13.10
CA ILE A 8 19.72 19.53 12.05
C ILE A 8 20.08 20.66 11.11
N THR A 9 21.37 20.96 11.06
CA THR A 9 21.95 22.02 10.22
C THR A 9 22.90 21.41 9.19
N GLY A 10 23.20 22.13 8.11
CA GLY A 10 24.22 21.73 7.14
C GLY A 10 25.21 22.83 6.87
N GLY A 11 26.41 22.46 6.48
CA GLY A 11 27.44 23.42 6.09
C GLY A 11 28.31 22.93 4.94
N VAL A 12 29.27 23.76 4.55
CA VAL A 12 30.15 23.60 3.38
C VAL A 12 29.43 23.76 2.04
N VAL A 13 28.45 22.92 1.72
CA VAL A 13 27.68 22.99 0.47
C VAL A 13 26.22 22.58 0.68
N SER A 14 25.33 23.04 -0.18
CA SER A 14 23.95 22.54 -0.29
C SER A 14 23.92 21.12 -0.88
N SER A 15 22.74 20.48 -0.86
CA SER A 15 22.51 19.16 -1.46
C SER A 15 23.33 17.98 -0.91
N LEU A 16 23.86 18.09 0.32
CA LEU A 16 24.56 16.99 1.01
C LEU A 16 23.67 15.80 1.41
N GLY A 17 22.35 15.89 1.20
CA GLY A 17 21.36 14.90 1.63
C GLY A 17 20.88 15.10 3.07
N LYS A 18 20.65 16.36 3.48
CA LYS A 18 20.07 16.70 4.79
C LYS A 18 18.70 16.03 4.98
N GLY A 19 17.75 16.29 4.08
CA GLY A 19 16.41 15.70 4.09
C GLY A 19 16.41 14.19 4.29
N ILE A 20 17.19 13.47 3.47
CA ILE A 20 17.27 12.01 3.52
C ILE A 20 17.91 11.52 4.83
N THR A 21 18.93 12.21 5.33
CA THR A 21 19.58 11.88 6.62
C THR A 21 18.61 12.12 7.79
N THR A 22 17.89 13.24 7.77
CA THR A 22 16.84 13.57 8.74
C THR A 22 15.74 12.50 8.74
N ALA A 23 15.23 12.15 7.55
CA ALA A 23 14.21 11.11 7.36
C ALA A 23 14.67 9.74 7.87
N SER A 24 15.90 9.36 7.53
CA SER A 24 16.50 8.08 7.93
C SER A 24 16.70 8.01 9.45
N LEU A 25 17.20 9.08 10.07
CA LEU A 25 17.33 9.14 11.52
C LEU A 25 15.96 9.07 12.21
N GLY A 26 14.96 9.77 11.66
CA GLY A 26 13.58 9.70 12.13
C GLY A 26 13.02 8.28 12.07
N ALA A 27 13.26 7.54 10.98
CA ALA A 27 12.87 6.14 10.84
C ALA A 27 13.56 5.23 11.87
N VAL A 28 14.87 5.41 12.10
CA VAL A 28 15.60 4.62 13.11
C VAL A 28 15.10 4.91 14.52
N LEU A 29 14.82 6.18 14.86
CA LEU A 29 14.28 6.54 16.17
C LEU A 29 12.84 6.03 16.35
N LYS A 30 12.01 6.08 15.30
CA LYS A 30 10.66 5.50 15.32
C LYS A 30 10.71 3.98 15.53
N ALA A 31 11.67 3.29 14.90
CA ALA A 31 11.92 1.87 15.08
C ALA A 31 12.36 1.48 16.52
N ARG A 32 12.67 2.47 17.38
CA ARG A 32 12.88 2.27 18.84
C ARG A 32 11.60 2.44 19.67
N ASN A 33 10.42 2.45 19.04
CA ASN A 33 9.11 2.72 19.64
C ASN A 33 8.97 4.14 20.22
N LEU A 34 9.63 5.13 19.62
CA LEU A 34 9.47 6.54 19.99
C LEU A 34 8.46 7.23 19.08
N LYS A 35 7.65 8.15 19.63
CA LYS A 35 6.80 9.03 18.81
C LYS A 35 7.66 10.13 18.21
N VAL A 36 7.92 10.04 16.92
CA VAL A 36 8.79 10.97 16.18
C VAL A 36 7.99 11.74 15.14
N THR A 37 8.26 13.04 15.03
CA THR A 37 7.78 13.91 13.94
C THR A 37 8.91 14.79 13.42
N LEU A 38 8.80 15.25 12.17
CA LEU A 38 9.82 16.02 11.47
C LEU A 38 9.25 17.38 11.05
N MET A 39 10.10 18.39 10.99
CA MET A 39 9.77 19.71 10.48
C MET A 39 10.91 20.24 9.61
N LYS A 40 10.57 20.88 8.49
CA LYS A 40 11.51 21.58 7.59
C LYS A 40 11.33 23.09 7.72
N LEU A 41 12.43 23.81 7.91
CA LEU A 41 12.49 25.27 7.85
C LEU A 41 13.19 25.69 6.55
N ASP A 42 12.47 26.34 5.65
CA ASP A 42 13.00 26.76 4.36
C ASP A 42 13.30 28.26 4.35
N PRO A 43 14.54 28.65 3.99
CA PRO A 43 14.97 30.04 4.09
C PRO A 43 14.46 30.95 2.96
N TYR A 44 13.86 30.39 1.91
CA TYR A 44 13.35 31.18 0.78
C TYR A 44 12.15 32.06 1.17
N ILE A 45 11.98 33.16 0.42
CA ILE A 45 10.99 34.22 0.69
C ILE A 45 9.61 33.91 0.10
N ASN A 46 9.48 32.93 -0.79
CA ASN A 46 8.17 32.45 -1.23
C ASN A 46 7.35 31.95 -0.02
N VAL A 47 6.06 32.27 0.00
CA VAL A 47 5.17 31.83 1.10
C VAL A 47 5.04 30.31 1.12
N ASP A 48 5.01 29.71 -0.06
CA ASP A 48 5.00 28.28 -0.34
C ASP A 48 5.75 28.03 -1.67
N PRO A 49 6.18 26.79 -1.95
CA PRO A 49 6.89 26.47 -3.18
C PRO A 49 5.97 26.37 -4.40
N GLY A 50 4.65 26.59 -4.26
CA GLY A 50 3.69 26.43 -5.35
C GLY A 50 3.93 27.39 -6.53
N THR A 51 4.62 28.50 -6.28
CA THR A 51 5.03 29.50 -7.27
C THR A 51 6.45 29.32 -7.81
N ILE A 52 7.22 28.38 -7.24
CA ILE A 52 8.61 28.13 -7.62
C ILE A 52 8.63 27.17 -8.83
N SER A 53 9.56 27.40 -9.75
CA SER A 53 9.76 26.50 -10.88
C SER A 53 10.30 25.15 -10.39
N PRO A 54 9.72 24.00 -10.81
CA PRO A 54 10.25 22.69 -10.46
C PRO A 54 11.69 22.43 -10.92
N ILE A 55 12.18 23.19 -11.91
CA ILE A 55 13.59 23.11 -12.37
C ILE A 55 14.55 23.66 -11.32
N GLN A 56 14.11 24.60 -10.49
CA GLN A 56 14.99 25.26 -9.51
C GLN A 56 14.98 24.57 -8.15
N HIS A 57 13.84 24.00 -7.79
CA HIS A 57 13.58 23.55 -6.42
C HIS A 57 13.08 22.09 -6.36
N GLY A 58 13.05 21.40 -7.50
CA GLY A 58 12.48 20.07 -7.59
C GLY A 58 10.95 20.06 -7.46
N GLU A 59 10.41 18.89 -7.17
CA GLU A 59 8.98 18.64 -7.00
C GLU A 59 8.36 19.50 -5.88
N VAL A 60 7.12 19.97 -6.12
CA VAL A 60 6.26 20.49 -5.05
C VAL A 60 5.47 19.32 -4.47
N PHE A 61 5.76 18.95 -3.23
CA PHE A 61 5.02 17.90 -2.53
C PHE A 61 3.71 18.46 -1.99
N VAL A 62 2.65 17.64 -1.98
CA VAL A 62 1.36 18.02 -1.42
C VAL A 62 1.01 17.10 -0.26
N THR A 63 0.66 17.68 0.88
CA THR A 63 0.22 16.96 2.08
C THR A 63 -1.28 16.66 2.02
N GLU A 64 -1.77 15.77 2.91
CA GLU A 64 -3.19 15.42 2.97
C GLU A 64 -4.10 16.61 3.28
N ASP A 65 -3.62 17.54 4.12
CA ASP A 65 -4.31 18.77 4.49
C ASP A 65 -4.15 19.91 3.44
N GLY A 66 -3.60 19.58 2.27
CA GLY A 66 -3.53 20.46 1.11
C GLY A 66 -2.48 21.55 1.18
N ALA A 67 -1.41 21.37 1.97
CA ALA A 67 -0.26 22.25 1.91
C ALA A 67 0.63 21.89 0.72
N GLU A 68 1.04 22.90 -0.03
CA GLU A 68 2.14 22.79 -1.00
C GLU A 68 3.44 22.99 -0.21
N THR A 69 4.36 22.03 -0.30
CA THR A 69 5.56 21.99 0.54
C THR A 69 6.78 21.57 -0.25
N ASP A 70 7.95 21.73 0.37
CA ASP A 70 9.21 21.21 -0.17
C ASP A 70 9.18 19.68 -0.34
N LEU A 71 10.01 19.18 -1.26
CA LEU A 71 10.12 17.76 -1.61
C LEU A 71 10.58 16.89 -0.42
N ASP A 72 11.28 17.48 0.56
CA ASP A 72 11.80 16.71 1.70
C ASP A 72 10.69 16.12 2.57
N LEU A 73 9.51 16.75 2.61
CA LEU A 73 8.37 16.19 3.32
C LEU A 73 7.93 14.85 2.70
N GLY A 74 8.15 14.66 1.40
CA GLY A 74 7.95 13.37 0.74
C GLY A 74 8.91 12.30 1.27
N TYR A 75 10.19 12.63 1.54
CA TYR A 75 11.09 11.70 2.21
C TYR A 75 10.63 11.39 3.63
N TYR A 76 10.14 12.39 4.36
CA TYR A 76 9.66 12.20 5.72
C TYR A 76 8.49 11.21 5.76
N GLU A 77 7.48 11.39 4.90
CA GLU A 77 6.34 10.47 4.83
C GLU A 77 6.75 9.05 4.41
N ARG A 78 7.61 8.93 3.39
CA ARG A 78 8.09 7.63 2.89
C ARG A 78 8.89 6.85 3.93
N PHE A 79 9.76 7.51 4.69
CA PHE A 79 10.63 6.84 5.66
C PHE A 79 9.96 6.63 7.02
N LEU A 80 9.10 7.55 7.47
CA LEU A 80 8.50 7.43 8.80
C LEU A 80 7.15 6.72 8.81
N HIS A 81 6.43 6.54 7.70
CA HIS A 81 5.02 6.09 7.76
C HIS A 81 4.19 6.98 8.67
N ALA A 82 4.37 8.28 8.53
CA ALA A 82 3.62 9.29 9.25
C ALA A 82 3.22 10.35 8.24
N LYS A 83 2.00 10.86 8.36
CA LYS A 83 1.52 11.93 7.50
C LYS A 83 2.01 13.26 8.02
N MET A 84 2.61 14.04 7.14
CA MET A 84 3.00 15.41 7.40
C MET A 84 1.81 16.33 7.10
N SER A 85 1.85 17.52 7.66
CA SER A 85 0.82 18.55 7.51
C SER A 85 1.46 19.90 7.19
N ARG A 86 0.64 20.93 6.97
CA ARG A 86 1.12 22.33 6.88
C ARG A 86 1.99 22.79 8.05
N ASN A 87 1.88 22.14 9.21
CA ASN A 87 2.68 22.49 10.39
C ASN A 87 4.12 21.96 10.32
N ASN A 88 4.41 21.05 9.39
CA ASN A 88 5.70 20.40 9.24
C ASN A 88 6.61 21.12 8.23
N ASN A 89 6.13 22.16 7.56
CA ASN A 89 6.92 23.01 6.68
C ASN A 89 6.72 24.49 7.08
N LEU A 90 7.81 25.24 7.15
CA LEU A 90 7.77 26.66 7.47
C LEU A 90 8.79 27.41 6.60
N THR A 91 8.33 28.46 5.93
CA THR A 91 9.16 29.28 5.03
C THR A 91 9.39 30.66 5.63
N THR A 92 10.51 31.29 5.30
CA THR A 92 10.78 32.71 5.65
C THR A 92 9.63 33.59 5.17
N GLY A 93 9.18 33.39 3.92
CA GLY A 93 8.04 34.10 3.34
C GLY A 93 6.79 34.08 4.21
N LYS A 94 6.41 32.89 4.67
CA LYS A 94 5.21 32.69 5.48
C LYS A 94 5.33 33.39 6.85
N ILE A 95 6.49 33.30 7.48
CA ILE A 95 6.75 33.94 8.78
C ILE A 95 6.64 35.46 8.66
N TYR A 96 7.35 36.04 7.71
CA TYR A 96 7.36 37.49 7.52
C TYR A 96 5.96 37.99 7.13
N PHE A 97 5.26 37.28 6.25
CA PHE A 97 3.88 37.61 5.90
C PHE A 97 2.95 37.62 7.13
N ASP A 98 3.00 36.59 7.97
CA ASP A 98 2.14 36.49 9.14
C ASP A 98 2.49 37.56 10.20
N VAL A 99 3.77 37.85 10.43
CA VAL A 99 4.21 38.91 11.36
C VAL A 99 3.80 40.30 10.87
N LEU A 100 4.01 40.62 9.60
CA LEU A 100 3.61 41.90 9.01
C LEU A 100 2.08 42.05 8.99
N LYS A 101 1.34 40.97 8.73
CA LYS A 101 -0.11 40.97 8.82
C LYS A 101 -0.60 41.26 10.24
N ASN A 102 0.03 40.66 11.26
CA ASN A 102 -0.30 40.91 12.66
C ASN A 102 0.03 42.36 13.07
N GLU A 103 1.13 42.91 12.56
CA GLU A 103 1.48 44.33 12.73
C GLU A 103 0.40 45.24 12.19
N ARG A 104 -0.03 45.02 10.94
CA ARG A 104 -1.10 45.83 10.32
C ARG A 104 -2.46 45.70 11.04
N ASN A 105 -2.71 44.57 11.69
CA ASN A 105 -3.90 44.36 12.50
C ASN A 105 -3.79 44.93 13.93
N GLY A 106 -2.69 45.62 14.28
CA GLY A 106 -2.49 46.25 15.58
C GLY A 106 -2.13 45.29 16.71
N PHE A 107 -1.75 44.03 16.42
CA PHE A 107 -1.47 43.01 17.44
C PHE A 107 -0.31 43.39 18.37
N TYR A 108 0.66 44.16 17.88
CA TYR A 108 1.84 44.58 18.64
C TYR A 108 1.69 45.96 19.31
N LEU A 109 0.46 46.50 19.39
CA LEU A 109 0.13 47.73 20.12
C LEU A 109 0.98 48.95 19.74
N GLY A 110 1.34 49.09 18.46
CA GLY A 110 2.17 50.19 17.95
C GLY A 110 3.67 50.07 18.23
N SER A 111 4.14 48.93 18.74
CA SER A 111 5.56 48.67 18.99
C SER A 111 6.34 48.46 17.68
N THR A 112 7.62 48.85 17.66
CA THR A 112 8.52 48.60 16.52
C THR A 112 8.77 47.11 16.31
N ILE A 113 8.48 46.61 15.10
CA ILE A 113 8.75 45.22 14.72
C ILE A 113 10.21 45.04 14.31
N GLN A 114 10.82 43.96 14.80
CA GLN A 114 12.23 43.62 14.62
C GLN A 114 12.39 42.12 14.37
N VAL A 115 13.51 41.71 13.76
CA VAL A 115 13.84 40.29 13.56
C VAL A 115 13.90 39.57 14.91
N ILE A 116 14.65 40.13 15.86
CA ILE A 116 14.64 39.68 17.26
C ILE A 116 13.86 40.73 18.06
N PRO A 117 12.82 40.37 18.82
CA PRO A 117 12.35 39.00 19.06
C PRO A 117 11.19 38.56 18.16
N HIS A 118 10.63 39.41 17.29
CA HIS A 118 9.31 39.14 16.68
C HIS A 118 9.34 38.00 15.66
N ILE A 119 10.29 38.01 14.73
CA ILE A 119 10.45 36.93 13.73
C ILE A 119 10.91 35.66 14.44
N THR A 120 11.91 35.75 15.33
CA THR A 120 12.42 34.59 16.06
C THR A 120 11.36 33.95 16.96
N ASN A 121 10.53 34.75 17.65
CA ASN A 121 9.43 34.23 18.47
C ASN A 121 8.36 33.52 17.63
N GLU A 122 8.02 34.01 16.44
CA GLU A 122 7.08 33.33 15.56
C GLU A 122 7.65 31.99 15.07
N ILE A 123 8.95 31.93 14.72
CA ILE A 123 9.64 30.68 14.39
C ILE A 123 9.57 29.69 15.57
N LYS A 124 9.98 30.11 16.78
CA LYS A 124 9.96 29.26 17.99
C LYS A 124 8.56 28.72 18.26
N LYS A 125 7.54 29.57 18.16
CA LYS A 125 6.13 29.21 18.36
C LYS A 125 5.69 28.12 17.39
N ARG A 126 6.06 28.21 16.11
CA ARG A 126 5.74 27.20 15.08
C ARG A 126 6.43 25.87 15.37
N ILE A 127 7.71 25.89 15.72
CA ILE A 127 8.47 24.68 16.07
C ILE A 127 7.85 23.98 17.30
N ILE A 128 7.51 24.74 18.35
CA ILE A 128 6.87 24.19 19.55
C ILE A 128 5.50 23.58 19.23
N HIS A 129 4.75 24.20 18.32
CA HIS A 129 3.46 23.71 17.86
C HIS A 129 3.58 22.38 17.11
N ALA A 130 4.51 22.28 16.15
CA ALA A 130 4.75 21.08 15.35
C ALA A 130 5.13 19.86 16.22
N GLY A 131 5.80 20.08 17.36
CA GLY A 131 6.19 19.01 18.28
C GLY A 131 5.10 18.55 19.27
N LYS A 132 3.89 19.13 19.27
CA LYS A 132 2.84 18.73 20.24
C LYS A 132 2.45 17.25 20.07
N GLY A 133 2.53 16.48 21.16
CA GLY A 133 2.09 15.07 21.18
C GLY A 133 3.18 14.05 20.81
N PHE A 134 4.40 14.50 20.51
CA PHE A 134 5.53 13.65 20.13
C PHE A 134 6.62 13.61 21.21
N ASP A 135 7.38 12.52 21.26
CA ASP A 135 8.54 12.39 22.13
C ASP A 135 9.72 13.19 21.58
N ILE A 136 9.99 13.07 20.28
CA ILE A 136 11.10 13.75 19.61
C ILE A 136 10.60 14.50 18.38
N LEU A 137 10.95 15.79 18.28
CA LEU A 137 10.83 16.59 17.05
C LEU A 137 12.21 16.77 16.43
N LEU A 138 12.38 16.32 15.18
CA LEU A 138 13.55 16.65 14.37
C LEU A 138 13.21 17.89 13.53
N VAL A 139 14.02 18.94 13.65
CA VAL A 139 13.85 20.17 12.89
C VAL A 139 15.03 20.31 11.96
N GLU A 140 14.78 20.20 10.66
CA GLU A 140 15.77 20.47 9.63
C GLU A 140 15.77 21.95 9.25
N ILE A 141 16.95 22.56 9.30
CA ILE A 141 17.18 23.93 8.87
C ILE A 141 17.74 23.89 7.44
N GLY A 142 16.96 24.42 6.50
CA GLY A 142 17.34 24.64 5.11
C GLY A 142 18.43 25.71 4.96
N GLY A 143 19.03 25.75 3.77
CA GLY A 143 20.21 26.57 3.49
C GLY A 143 21.51 25.98 4.01
N THR A 144 22.58 26.78 3.98
CA THR A 144 23.91 26.42 4.47
C THR A 144 24.29 27.37 5.60
N VAL A 145 24.89 26.85 6.67
CA VAL A 145 25.44 27.69 7.75
C VAL A 145 26.49 28.63 7.15
N GLY A 146 26.33 29.93 7.42
CA GLY A 146 27.10 31.02 6.80
C GLY A 146 26.25 31.88 5.85
N ASP A 147 25.12 31.34 5.35
CA ASP A 147 24.22 32.11 4.50
C ASP A 147 23.34 33.06 5.33
N ILE A 148 23.11 34.27 4.80
CA ILE A 148 22.31 35.31 5.45
C ILE A 148 20.86 34.85 5.68
N GLU A 149 20.32 34.09 4.73
CA GLU A 149 18.93 33.65 4.71
C GLU A 149 18.55 32.73 5.90
N SER A 150 19.50 31.99 6.46
CA SER A 150 19.26 31.05 7.57
C SER A 150 19.45 31.68 8.95
N LEU A 151 19.98 32.91 9.05
CA LEU A 151 20.30 33.55 10.33
C LEU A 151 19.11 33.63 11.31
N PRO A 152 17.88 34.03 10.89
CA PRO A 152 16.75 34.05 11.82
C PRO A 152 16.39 32.68 12.38
N PHE A 153 16.54 31.61 11.58
CA PHE A 153 16.30 30.24 12.05
C PHE A 153 17.36 29.79 13.05
N LEU A 154 18.63 30.03 12.75
CA LEU A 154 19.75 29.66 13.62
C LEU A 154 19.65 30.40 14.97
N GLU A 155 19.33 31.69 14.96
CA GLU A 155 19.11 32.45 16.19
C GLU A 155 17.91 31.90 16.99
N SER A 156 16.83 31.50 16.30
CA SER A 156 15.65 30.94 16.96
C SER A 156 15.94 29.62 17.68
N ILE A 157 16.64 28.69 17.04
CA ILE A 157 16.99 27.40 17.67
C ILE A 157 18.00 27.59 18.82
N ARG A 158 18.91 28.57 18.70
CA ARG A 158 19.85 28.95 19.76
C ARG A 158 19.11 29.45 21.01
N GLN A 159 18.14 30.35 20.83
CA GLN A 159 17.26 30.81 21.93
C GLN A 159 16.45 29.65 22.53
N MET A 160 15.89 28.77 21.69
CA MET A 160 15.16 27.59 22.16
C MET A 160 16.02 26.68 23.03
N ALA A 161 17.28 26.42 22.68
CA ALA A 161 18.13 25.58 23.52
C ALA A 161 18.37 26.15 24.91
N ILE A 162 18.35 27.48 25.07
CA ILE A 162 18.42 28.15 26.38
C ILE A 162 17.09 28.00 27.13
N GLU A 163 15.96 28.28 26.46
CA GLU A 163 14.62 28.24 27.07
C GLU A 163 14.17 26.82 27.47
N ILE A 164 14.48 25.83 26.62
CA ILE A 164 14.08 24.42 26.79
C ILE A 164 15.10 23.65 27.65
N GLY A 165 16.37 24.05 27.56
CA GLY A 165 17.51 23.45 28.26
C GLY A 165 18.25 22.38 27.46
N LYS A 166 19.59 22.37 27.61
CA LYS A 166 20.55 21.48 26.91
C LYS A 166 20.33 19.97 27.13
N ASN A 167 19.56 19.59 28.15
CA ASN A 167 19.23 18.18 28.42
C ASN A 167 18.06 17.67 27.54
N LYS A 168 17.34 18.59 26.90
CA LYS A 168 16.18 18.30 26.04
C LYS A 168 16.39 18.74 24.59
N THR A 169 17.53 19.35 24.29
CA THR A 169 17.90 19.81 22.95
C THR A 169 19.23 19.19 22.51
N LEU A 170 19.37 18.94 21.21
CA LEU A 170 20.59 18.39 20.60
C LEU A 170 20.79 19.00 19.21
N TYR A 171 22.02 19.35 18.87
CA TYR A 171 22.41 19.84 17.55
C TYR A 171 23.16 18.78 16.75
N ILE A 172 22.66 18.48 15.55
CA ILE A 172 23.35 17.66 14.56
C ILE A 172 23.77 18.57 13.41
N HIS A 173 25.05 18.51 13.04
CA HIS A 173 25.57 19.27 11.90
C HIS A 173 26.09 18.33 10.82
N LEU A 174 25.47 18.38 9.64
CA LEU A 174 25.94 17.68 8.44
C LEU A 174 27.00 18.52 7.72
N THR A 175 28.08 17.86 7.32
CA THR A 175 29.24 18.52 6.72
C THR A 175 29.88 17.63 5.65
N LEU A 176 30.56 18.24 4.69
CA LEU A 176 31.29 17.53 3.64
C LEU A 176 32.75 17.31 4.05
N VAL A 177 33.20 16.06 3.92
CA VAL A 177 34.61 15.68 4.03
C VAL A 177 35.09 15.20 2.65
N PRO A 178 35.62 16.10 1.81
CA PRO A 178 35.99 15.76 0.45
C PRO A 178 37.27 14.93 0.39
N TYR A 179 37.35 14.07 -0.63
CA TYR A 179 38.55 13.37 -1.04
C TYR A 179 39.19 14.10 -2.23
N LEU A 180 40.48 14.42 -2.14
CA LEU A 180 41.22 15.00 -3.25
C LEU A 180 41.94 13.89 -4.02
N TYR A 181 41.46 13.58 -5.22
CA TYR A 181 42.05 12.55 -6.08
C TYR A 181 43.54 12.77 -6.40
N PRO A 182 44.02 14.00 -6.70
CA PRO A 182 45.44 14.20 -7.03
C PRO A 182 46.39 13.91 -5.87
N SER A 183 46.04 14.32 -4.64
CA SER A 183 46.86 14.09 -3.45
C SER A 183 46.48 12.82 -2.67
N LYS A 184 45.46 12.09 -3.15
CA LYS A 184 44.92 10.85 -2.59
C LYS A 184 44.58 10.93 -1.09
N GLU A 185 44.15 12.10 -0.62
CA GLU A 185 43.90 12.34 0.80
C GLU A 185 42.50 12.88 1.08
N ILE A 186 42.02 12.60 2.29
CA ILE A 186 40.77 13.16 2.82
C ILE A 186 41.08 14.52 3.46
N LYS A 187 40.25 15.53 3.21
CA LYS A 187 40.40 16.86 3.80
C LYS A 187 39.33 17.15 4.83
N THR A 188 39.74 17.29 6.09
CA THR A 188 38.85 17.63 7.21
C THR A 188 38.62 19.13 7.40
N LYS A 189 39.39 19.99 6.71
CA LYS A 189 39.38 21.45 6.90
C LYS A 189 38.01 22.08 6.61
N PRO A 190 37.27 21.69 5.55
CA PRO A 190 35.93 22.24 5.31
C PRO A 190 35.00 22.04 6.51
N THR A 191 35.01 20.85 7.13
CA THR A 191 34.26 20.57 8.36
C THR A 191 34.68 21.48 9.52
N GLN A 192 35.98 21.68 9.72
CA GLN A 192 36.48 22.53 10.80
C GLN A 192 35.99 23.98 10.65
N HIS A 193 36.04 24.53 9.42
CA HIS A 193 35.57 25.88 9.14
C HIS A 193 34.04 25.99 9.27
N SER A 194 33.32 24.97 8.81
CA SER A 194 31.87 24.90 8.93
C SER A 194 31.40 24.92 10.39
N VAL A 195 32.08 24.17 11.27
CA VAL A 195 31.78 24.19 12.71
C VAL A 195 32.19 25.52 13.34
N LYS A 196 33.31 26.12 12.93
CA LYS A 196 33.70 27.46 13.39
C LYS A 196 32.63 28.51 13.07
N GLU A 197 32.01 28.43 11.89
CA GLU A 197 30.92 29.33 11.50
C GLU A 197 29.66 29.10 12.35
N LEU A 198 29.31 27.84 12.63
CA LEU A 198 28.20 27.52 13.53
C LEU A 198 28.45 28.01 14.97
N LEU A 199 29.71 27.97 15.42
CA LEU A 199 30.12 28.48 16.72
C LEU A 199 30.11 30.01 16.79
N SER A 200 30.39 30.72 15.69
CA SER A 200 30.40 32.18 15.64
C SER A 200 29.03 32.77 16.00
N ILE A 201 27.95 32.05 15.68
CA ILE A 201 26.57 32.37 16.03
C ILE A 201 26.11 31.75 17.36
N GLY A 202 27.01 31.14 18.13
CA GLY A 202 26.75 30.63 19.47
C GLY A 202 26.11 29.23 19.54
N ILE A 203 26.21 28.42 18.48
CA ILE A 203 25.72 27.04 18.46
C ILE A 203 26.90 26.06 18.45
N GLN A 204 27.03 25.26 19.50
CA GLN A 204 27.95 24.12 19.53
C GLN A 204 27.23 22.86 19.03
N PRO A 205 27.69 22.21 17.96
CA PRO A 205 27.13 20.93 17.54
C PRO A 205 27.40 19.85 18.61
N ASP A 206 26.41 19.02 18.91
CA ASP A 206 26.56 17.83 19.76
C ASP A 206 27.02 16.62 18.94
N ILE A 207 26.67 16.57 17.65
CA ILE A 207 26.93 15.47 16.72
C ILE A 207 27.35 16.03 15.35
N LEU A 208 28.36 15.39 14.74
CA LEU A 208 28.76 15.65 13.36
C LEU A 208 28.46 14.45 12.48
N ILE A 209 27.79 14.69 11.34
CA ILE A 209 27.61 13.69 10.29
C ILE A 209 28.46 14.11 9.09
N CYS A 210 29.57 13.41 8.91
CA CYS A 210 30.56 13.65 7.88
C CYS A 210 30.20 12.90 6.60
N ARG A 211 29.60 13.61 5.63
CA ARG A 211 29.33 13.11 4.28
C ARG A 211 30.63 13.01 3.48
N SER A 212 30.84 11.89 2.81
CA SER A 212 32.03 11.66 1.99
C SER A 212 31.73 10.61 0.91
N ASP A 213 32.60 10.51 -0.10
CA ASP A 213 32.50 9.48 -1.14
C ASP A 213 32.96 8.09 -0.63
N ARG A 214 33.54 8.03 0.57
CA ARG A 214 34.07 6.83 1.21
C ARG A 214 33.95 6.90 2.74
N LEU A 215 34.18 5.79 3.41
CA LEU A 215 34.31 5.78 4.88
C LEU A 215 35.43 6.71 5.36
N VAL A 216 35.10 7.59 6.31
CA VAL A 216 36.07 8.47 6.97
C VAL A 216 36.86 7.64 8.01
N PRO A 217 38.20 7.51 7.87
CA PRO A 217 39.02 6.71 8.77
C PRO A 217 39.01 7.23 10.21
N LYS A 218 39.29 6.35 11.18
CA LYS A 218 39.32 6.68 12.62
C LYS A 218 40.23 7.87 12.94
N TYR A 219 41.41 7.93 12.32
CA TYR A 219 42.36 9.04 12.53
C TYR A 219 41.74 10.40 12.14
N GLU A 220 41.10 10.49 10.97
CA GLU A 220 40.46 11.74 10.53
C GLU A 220 39.21 12.06 11.37
N LYS A 221 38.47 11.06 11.85
CA LYS A 221 37.38 11.28 12.82
C LYS A 221 37.88 11.86 14.14
N ALA A 222 38.95 11.31 14.71
CA ALA A 222 39.57 11.80 15.94
C ALA A 222 40.09 13.24 15.76
N LYS A 223 40.67 13.53 14.60
CA LYS A 223 41.09 14.88 14.22
C LYS A 223 39.92 15.85 14.14
N ILE A 224 38.83 15.47 13.44
CA ILE A 224 37.60 16.29 13.37
C ILE A 224 37.07 16.54 14.79
N ALA A 225 36.98 15.50 15.62
CA ALA A 225 36.51 15.59 17.00
C ALA A 225 37.31 16.63 17.82
N LEU A 226 38.64 16.53 17.76
CA LEU A 226 39.55 17.46 18.44
C LEU A 226 39.36 18.91 17.97
N PHE A 227 39.39 19.16 16.66
CA PHE A 227 39.30 20.52 16.11
C PHE A 227 37.90 21.14 16.25
N CYS A 228 36.85 20.33 16.29
CA CYS A 228 35.47 20.79 16.40
C CYS A 228 34.95 20.80 17.85
N ASN A 229 35.79 20.44 18.82
CA ASN A 229 35.46 20.35 20.24
C ASN A 229 34.23 19.47 20.52
N VAL A 230 34.20 18.27 19.92
CA VAL A 230 33.15 17.26 20.14
C VAL A 230 33.77 15.92 20.53
N PRO A 231 33.06 15.06 21.29
CA PRO A 231 33.55 13.71 21.57
C PRO A 231 33.78 12.90 20.28
N GLU A 232 34.80 12.05 20.24
CA GLU A 232 35.08 11.21 19.06
C GLU A 232 33.88 10.31 18.69
N LYS A 233 33.17 9.79 19.70
CA LYS A 233 31.95 9.00 19.53
C LYS A 233 30.78 9.78 18.91
N ALA A 234 30.89 11.11 18.82
CA ALA A 234 29.91 11.99 18.22
C ALA A 234 30.19 12.31 16.73
N VAL A 235 31.27 11.77 16.16
CA VAL A 235 31.66 11.97 14.75
C VAL A 235 31.31 10.73 13.93
N PHE A 236 30.22 10.84 13.16
CA PHE A 236 29.67 9.77 12.34
C PHE A 236 30.09 9.97 10.88
N SER A 237 30.46 8.89 10.20
CA SER A 237 30.76 8.93 8.76
C SER A 237 29.52 8.50 8.00
N LEU A 238 29.15 9.21 6.95
CA LEU A 238 28.05 8.80 6.10
C LEU A 238 28.51 8.82 4.65
N GLU A 239 28.92 7.65 4.14
CA GLU A 239 29.40 7.50 2.78
C GLU A 239 28.28 7.56 1.74
N ASN A 240 28.63 7.73 0.47
CA ASN A 240 27.67 7.61 -0.62
C ASN A 240 27.21 6.16 -0.75
N VAL A 241 25.90 5.98 -0.87
CA VAL A 241 25.26 4.68 -1.04
C VAL A 241 24.54 4.65 -2.39
N ASP A 242 24.50 3.47 -2.99
CA ASP A 242 23.76 3.15 -4.21
C ASP A 242 22.23 3.15 -4.00
N SER A 243 21.76 3.05 -2.76
CA SER A 243 20.35 3.11 -2.42
C SER A 243 20.11 3.89 -1.13
N ILE A 244 19.19 4.86 -1.17
CA ILE A 244 18.80 5.68 -0.01
C ILE A 244 18.26 4.83 1.14
N TYR A 245 17.69 3.65 0.85
CA TYR A 245 17.14 2.73 1.83
C TYR A 245 18.19 2.02 2.69
N LYS A 246 19.49 2.11 2.33
CA LYS A 246 20.60 1.61 3.15
C LYS A 246 20.95 2.56 4.30
N ILE A 247 20.63 3.85 4.19
CA ILE A 247 21.05 4.88 5.15
C ILE A 247 20.57 4.57 6.58
N PRO A 248 19.31 4.17 6.85
CA PRO A 248 18.88 3.79 8.20
C PRO A 248 19.77 2.72 8.85
N ILE A 249 20.15 1.69 8.09
CA ILE A 249 21.03 0.62 8.56
C ILE A 249 22.44 1.16 8.85
N PHE A 250 22.98 2.02 7.98
CA PHE A 250 24.28 2.65 8.20
C PHE A 250 24.32 3.51 9.47
N LEU A 251 23.26 4.28 9.74
CA LEU A 251 23.15 5.10 10.95
C LEU A 251 23.06 4.24 12.21
N LYS A 252 22.26 3.16 12.18
CA LYS A 252 22.16 2.18 13.28
C LYS A 252 23.47 1.43 13.51
N LYS A 253 24.18 1.02 12.45
CA LYS A 253 25.47 0.31 12.54
C LYS A 253 26.53 1.13 13.27
N GLN A 254 26.51 2.45 13.10
CA GLN A 254 27.39 3.36 13.86
C GLN A 254 26.84 3.76 15.23
N SER A 255 25.67 3.24 15.63
CA SER A 255 25.03 3.49 16.92
C SER A 255 24.65 4.95 17.18
N LEU A 256 24.32 5.71 16.12
CA LEU A 256 23.89 7.12 16.22
C LEU A 256 22.62 7.25 17.08
N ASP A 257 21.65 6.39 16.85
CA ASP A 257 20.39 6.31 17.60
C ASP A 257 20.64 6.05 19.09
N SER A 258 21.55 5.13 19.40
CA SER A 258 21.89 4.77 20.77
C SER A 258 22.63 5.91 21.49
N TYR A 259 23.49 6.64 20.77
CA TYR A 259 24.15 7.85 21.29
C TYR A 259 23.11 8.93 21.65
N ILE A 260 22.12 9.16 20.78
CA ILE A 260 21.03 10.12 21.03
C ILE A 260 20.19 9.71 22.24
N CYS A 261 19.78 8.44 22.33
CA CYS A 261 19.02 7.95 23.48
C CYS A 261 19.79 8.10 24.79
N HIS A 262 21.10 7.84 24.79
CA HIS A 262 21.95 8.07 25.96
C HIS A 262 22.03 9.56 26.31
N ARG A 263 22.26 10.44 25.33
CA ARG A 263 22.38 11.89 25.52
C ARG A 263 21.10 12.53 26.09
N PHE A 264 19.93 11.96 25.79
CA PHE A 264 18.63 12.38 26.33
C PHE A 264 18.15 11.57 27.53
N CYS A 265 18.93 10.59 28.01
CA CYS A 265 18.56 9.66 29.07
C CYS A 265 17.24 8.89 28.80
N ILE A 266 16.98 8.55 27.54
CA ILE A 266 15.77 7.82 27.11
C ILE A 266 16.01 6.32 27.20
N LYS A 267 15.17 5.63 27.98
CA LYS A 267 15.11 4.16 28.02
C LYS A 267 14.15 3.65 26.94
N CYS A 268 14.67 2.96 25.94
CA CYS A 268 13.89 2.42 24.82
C CYS A 268 14.58 1.16 24.24
N PRO A 269 13.82 0.25 23.59
CA PRO A 269 14.38 -0.92 22.94
C PRO A 269 15.35 -0.54 21.81
N LYS A 270 16.17 -1.50 21.36
CA LYS A 270 17.00 -1.32 20.16
C LYS A 270 16.11 -1.14 18.93
N ALA A 271 16.57 -0.37 17.95
CA ALA A 271 15.82 -0.15 16.71
C ALA A 271 15.67 -1.46 15.94
N ASP A 272 14.45 -1.84 15.57
CA ASP A 272 14.21 -2.94 14.63
C ASP A 272 14.13 -2.39 13.19
N LEU A 273 15.07 -2.79 12.33
CA LEU A 273 15.15 -2.36 10.94
C LEU A 273 14.93 -3.52 9.96
N SER A 274 14.35 -4.64 10.41
CA SER A 274 14.07 -5.82 9.59
C SER A 274 13.31 -5.50 8.29
N ILE A 275 12.40 -4.53 8.36
CA ILE A 275 11.64 -4.09 7.18
C ILE A 275 12.56 -3.40 6.15
N TRP A 276 13.53 -2.58 6.59
CA TRP A 276 14.51 -1.97 5.68
C TRP A 276 15.47 -3.00 5.08
N GLU A 277 15.85 -4.00 5.87
CA GLU A 277 16.64 -5.14 5.38
C GLU A 277 15.88 -5.91 4.28
N THR A 278 14.57 -6.07 4.43
CA THR A 278 13.69 -6.67 3.40
C THR A 278 13.64 -5.84 2.12
N VAL A 279 13.51 -4.51 2.22
CA VAL A 279 13.53 -3.61 1.06
C VAL A 279 14.84 -3.74 0.29
N ILE A 280 15.97 -3.75 0.99
CA ILE A 280 17.30 -3.91 0.37
C ILE A 280 17.44 -5.28 -0.27
N TYR A 281 16.96 -6.34 0.39
CA TYR A 281 16.95 -7.69 -0.16
C TYR A 281 16.15 -7.77 -1.46
N GLN A 282 14.95 -7.16 -1.51
CA GLN A 282 14.13 -7.10 -2.72
C GLN A 282 14.82 -6.33 -3.84
N GLN A 283 15.52 -5.24 -3.51
CA GLN A 283 16.28 -4.45 -4.49
C GLN A 283 17.45 -5.23 -5.11
N GLN A 284 18.07 -6.12 -4.33
CA GLN A 284 19.23 -6.90 -4.78
C GLN A 284 18.85 -8.20 -5.50
N ASN A 285 17.63 -8.71 -5.29
CA ASN A 285 17.18 -10.00 -5.82
C ASN A 285 16.02 -9.82 -6.80
N THR A 286 16.33 -9.34 -7.98
CA THR A 286 15.37 -9.07 -9.06
C THR A 286 15.36 -10.20 -10.11
N ILE A 287 14.23 -10.38 -10.79
CA ILE A 287 13.99 -11.46 -11.77
C ILE A 287 13.90 -10.97 -13.22
N GLY A 288 13.97 -9.65 -13.44
CA GLY A 288 13.85 -9.04 -14.77
C GLY A 288 13.85 -7.52 -14.71
N THR A 289 13.75 -6.90 -15.89
CA THR A 289 13.76 -5.44 -16.08
C THR A 289 12.56 -5.02 -16.92
N VAL A 290 11.98 -3.86 -16.60
CA VAL A 290 10.90 -3.22 -17.35
C VAL A 290 11.30 -1.78 -17.68
N ASN A 291 11.16 -1.39 -18.93
CA ASN A 291 11.52 -0.06 -19.44
C ASN A 291 10.30 0.86 -19.42
N ILE A 292 10.34 1.91 -18.60
CA ILE A 292 9.23 2.85 -18.45
C ILE A 292 9.68 4.25 -18.89
N GLY A 293 8.98 4.82 -19.86
CA GLY A 293 9.21 6.20 -20.31
C GLY A 293 8.36 7.19 -19.53
N ILE A 294 8.99 8.13 -18.82
CA ILE A 294 8.32 9.27 -18.20
C ILE A 294 8.41 10.46 -19.17
N ILE A 295 7.26 10.87 -19.71
CA ILE A 295 7.18 11.93 -20.73
C ILE A 295 7.03 13.29 -20.04
N GLY A 296 8.17 13.83 -19.60
CA GLY A 296 8.27 15.02 -18.79
C GLY A 296 8.61 16.28 -19.56
N LYS A 297 8.36 17.43 -18.94
CA LYS A 297 8.87 18.73 -19.38
C LYS A 297 10.24 19.05 -18.77
N TYR A 298 10.55 18.47 -17.61
CA TYR A 298 11.71 18.80 -16.78
C TYR A 298 12.64 17.58 -16.65
N THR A 299 13.25 17.14 -17.76
CA THR A 299 14.07 15.92 -17.78
C THR A 299 15.50 16.13 -17.30
N GLU A 300 16.00 17.37 -17.32
CA GLU A 300 17.36 17.72 -16.87
C GLU A 300 17.53 17.60 -15.35
N LEU A 301 16.44 17.71 -14.58
CA LEU A 301 16.44 17.58 -13.12
C LEU A 301 15.47 16.46 -12.68
N PRO A 302 15.97 15.25 -12.38
CA PRO A 302 15.15 14.14 -11.91
C PRO A 302 14.30 14.45 -10.67
N ASP A 303 14.76 15.37 -9.82
CA ASP A 303 14.05 15.79 -8.61
C ASP A 303 12.70 16.45 -8.88
N ALA A 304 12.44 16.94 -10.10
CA ALA A 304 11.14 17.44 -10.51
C ALA A 304 10.04 16.35 -10.54
N TYR A 305 10.44 15.07 -10.55
CA TYR A 305 9.57 13.90 -10.58
C TYR A 305 9.90 12.89 -9.47
N ARG A 306 10.50 13.34 -8.36
CA ARG A 306 11.08 12.44 -7.34
C ARG A 306 10.06 11.46 -6.75
N SER A 307 8.86 11.89 -6.40
CA SER A 307 7.84 11.00 -5.82
C SER A 307 7.32 9.99 -6.84
N LEU A 308 7.19 10.37 -8.12
CA LEU A 308 6.83 9.44 -9.19
C LEU A 308 7.91 8.38 -9.41
N ILE A 309 9.19 8.80 -9.51
CA ILE A 309 10.33 7.88 -9.63
C ILE A 309 10.34 6.90 -8.45
N ALA A 310 10.21 7.41 -7.22
CA ALA A 310 10.14 6.57 -6.03
C ALA A 310 8.94 5.61 -6.07
N ALA A 311 7.77 6.06 -6.54
CA ALA A 311 6.60 5.20 -6.64
C ALA A 311 6.78 4.04 -7.62
N LEU A 312 7.44 4.29 -8.76
CA LEU A 312 7.80 3.26 -9.72
C LEU A 312 8.86 2.31 -9.14
N GLU A 313 9.89 2.84 -8.47
CA GLU A 313 10.89 2.04 -7.75
C GLU A 313 10.21 1.10 -6.72
N HIS A 314 9.25 1.60 -5.94
CA HIS A 314 8.48 0.78 -4.99
C HIS A 314 7.66 -0.32 -5.69
N ALA A 315 7.08 -0.03 -6.85
CA ALA A 315 6.37 -1.03 -7.64
C ALA A 315 7.33 -2.11 -8.18
N GLY A 316 8.54 -1.73 -8.57
CA GLY A 316 9.63 -2.65 -8.93
C GLY A 316 10.03 -3.56 -7.78
N LEU A 317 10.29 -2.98 -6.59
CA LEU A 317 10.60 -3.71 -5.36
C LEU A 317 9.52 -4.74 -5.04
N LYS A 318 8.24 -4.33 -5.13
CA LYS A 318 7.12 -5.23 -4.94
C LYS A 318 7.23 -6.36 -5.96
N ASN A 319 7.34 -6.11 -7.25
CA ASN A 319 7.32 -7.16 -8.27
C ASN A 319 8.65 -7.91 -8.46
N LYS A 320 9.70 -7.60 -7.67
CA LYS A 320 11.07 -8.09 -7.86
C LYS A 320 11.61 -7.76 -9.27
N LEU A 321 11.25 -6.60 -9.80
CA LEU A 321 11.67 -6.12 -11.12
C LEU A 321 12.54 -4.87 -10.97
N ILE A 322 13.54 -4.75 -11.83
CA ILE A 322 14.26 -3.49 -12.04
C ILE A 322 13.38 -2.62 -12.94
N ILE A 323 13.08 -1.40 -12.50
CA ILE A 323 12.40 -0.42 -13.35
C ILE A 323 13.49 0.47 -13.96
N ASP A 324 13.73 0.32 -15.26
CA ASP A 324 14.59 1.22 -16.01
C ASP A 324 13.77 2.43 -16.47
N ILE A 325 14.03 3.58 -15.85
CA ILE A 325 13.25 4.81 -16.05
C ILE A 325 13.94 5.70 -17.07
N GLN A 326 13.28 5.92 -18.20
CA GLN A 326 13.74 6.83 -19.25
C GLN A 326 13.00 8.17 -19.14
N LEU A 327 13.71 9.23 -18.75
CA LEU A 327 13.16 10.59 -18.72
C LEU A 327 13.21 11.20 -20.13
N ILE A 328 12.07 11.25 -20.80
CA ILE A 328 11.96 11.70 -22.20
C ILE A 328 11.36 13.11 -22.24
N ASN A 329 12.04 14.03 -22.93
CA ASN A 329 11.60 15.42 -23.03
C ASN A 329 10.43 15.53 -24.01
N SER A 330 9.27 15.96 -23.51
CA SER A 330 8.05 16.05 -24.31
C SER A 330 8.13 17.05 -25.46
N GLN A 331 9.08 18.00 -25.47
CA GLN A 331 9.29 18.88 -26.61
C GLN A 331 9.98 18.20 -27.79
N ASN A 332 10.89 17.25 -27.53
CA ASN A 332 11.58 16.53 -28.59
C ASN A 332 10.60 15.67 -29.39
N LEU A 333 9.60 15.11 -28.68
CA LEU A 333 8.49 14.35 -29.26
C LEU A 333 7.59 15.16 -30.19
N GLU A 334 7.73 16.50 -30.25
CA GLU A 334 7.02 17.32 -31.22
C GLU A 334 7.56 17.14 -32.65
N CYS A 335 8.82 16.73 -32.77
CA CYS A 335 9.50 16.52 -34.04
C CYS A 335 9.79 15.04 -34.31
N ASP A 336 10.19 14.27 -33.29
CA ASP A 336 10.59 12.87 -33.43
C ASP A 336 10.08 12.01 -32.26
N ILE A 337 9.37 10.93 -32.60
CA ILE A 337 8.82 9.96 -31.64
C ILE A 337 9.69 8.71 -31.48
N SER A 338 10.91 8.71 -32.01
CA SER A 338 11.88 7.60 -31.92
C SER A 338 12.08 7.11 -30.50
N ASP A 339 12.12 8.02 -29.54
CA ASP A 339 12.40 7.74 -28.12
C ASP A 339 11.28 6.94 -27.45
N LEU A 340 10.10 6.83 -28.08
CA LEU A 340 9.01 5.98 -27.60
C LEU A 340 9.16 4.52 -28.03
N LYS A 341 10.08 4.23 -28.96
CA LYS A 341 10.34 2.86 -29.42
C LYS A 341 11.09 2.10 -28.32
N ASN A 342 10.67 0.87 -28.06
CA ASN A 342 11.23 -0.04 -27.04
C ASN A 342 10.84 0.25 -25.58
N LEU A 343 9.83 1.09 -25.35
CA LEU A 343 9.23 1.25 -24.03
C LEU A 343 8.17 0.17 -23.79
N ASP A 344 8.18 -0.40 -22.57
CA ASP A 344 7.15 -1.34 -22.12
C ASP A 344 5.91 -0.61 -21.56
N ALA A 345 6.09 0.61 -21.07
CA ALA A 345 5.01 1.47 -20.59
C ALA A 345 5.34 2.96 -20.72
N ILE A 346 4.30 3.78 -20.84
CA ILE A 346 4.40 5.24 -20.92
C ILE A 346 3.67 5.88 -19.73
N VAL A 347 4.35 6.78 -19.04
CA VAL A 347 3.76 7.59 -17.97
C VAL A 347 3.85 9.06 -18.34
N ILE A 348 2.70 9.75 -18.33
CA ILE A 348 2.66 11.21 -18.54
C ILE A 348 2.35 11.89 -17.20
N PRO A 349 3.33 12.54 -16.57
CA PRO A 349 3.14 13.24 -15.30
C PRO A 349 2.49 14.63 -15.49
N GLY A 350 2.20 15.25 -14.34
CA GLY A 350 1.87 16.67 -14.25
C GLY A 350 2.90 17.58 -14.94
N GLY A 351 2.47 18.77 -15.36
CA GLY A 351 3.38 19.75 -15.93
C GLY A 351 2.71 21.10 -16.17
N PHE A 352 3.18 22.15 -15.50
CA PHE A 352 2.57 23.47 -15.63
C PHE A 352 2.97 24.18 -16.94
N GLY A 353 1.99 24.85 -17.54
CA GLY A 353 2.17 25.72 -18.71
C GLY A 353 2.07 25.01 -20.06
N ARG A 354 2.22 25.78 -21.14
CA ARG A 354 1.85 25.37 -22.51
C ARG A 354 2.91 24.60 -23.29
N ARG A 355 4.12 24.49 -22.75
CA ARG A 355 5.29 23.99 -23.48
C ARG A 355 5.30 22.45 -23.49
N GLY A 356 5.54 21.84 -24.65
CA GLY A 356 5.69 20.39 -24.77
C GLY A 356 4.37 19.62 -24.67
N ILE A 357 3.23 20.28 -24.88
CA ILE A 357 1.89 19.68 -24.76
C ILE A 357 1.58 18.79 -25.97
N GLU A 358 1.92 19.21 -27.18
CA GLU A 358 1.64 18.43 -28.38
C GLU A 358 2.47 17.13 -28.42
N GLY A 359 3.72 17.15 -27.93
CA GLY A 359 4.50 15.93 -27.77
C GLY A 359 3.93 14.95 -26.75
N LYS A 360 3.30 15.44 -25.67
CA LYS A 360 2.54 14.58 -24.74
C LYS A 360 1.31 13.97 -25.42
N ILE A 361 0.59 14.74 -26.24
CA ILE A 361 -0.56 14.23 -27.03
C ILE A 361 -0.09 13.16 -28.01
N MET A 362 1.05 13.35 -28.67
CA MET A 362 1.65 12.34 -29.56
C MET A 362 2.06 11.07 -28.82
N ALA A 363 2.63 11.19 -27.62
CA ALA A 363 2.96 10.03 -26.79
C ALA A 363 1.70 9.25 -26.36
N ALA A 364 0.64 9.93 -25.94
CA ALA A 364 -0.63 9.30 -25.60
C ALA A 364 -1.26 8.58 -26.81
N LYS A 365 -1.21 9.20 -28.00
CA LYS A 365 -1.66 8.60 -29.26
C LYS A 365 -0.87 7.35 -29.60
N PHE A 366 0.46 7.44 -29.51
CA PHE A 366 1.36 6.31 -29.78
C PHE A 366 1.05 5.14 -28.83
N SER A 367 0.87 5.41 -27.54
CA SER A 367 0.49 4.42 -26.54
C SER A 367 -0.81 3.69 -26.94
N ARG A 368 -1.86 4.46 -27.23
CA ARG A 368 -3.19 3.95 -27.62
C ARG A 368 -3.15 3.11 -28.88
N GLU A 369 -2.43 3.55 -29.91
CA GLU A 369 -2.39 2.88 -31.22
C GLU A 369 -1.46 1.66 -31.25
N LYS A 370 -0.44 1.62 -30.38
CA LYS A 370 0.50 0.50 -30.27
C LYS A 370 0.19 -0.46 -29.13
N ASN A 371 -0.91 -0.25 -28.41
CA ASN A 371 -1.30 -1.05 -27.25
C ASN A 371 -0.23 -1.09 -26.15
N ILE A 372 0.52 0.00 -25.98
CA ILE A 372 1.53 0.14 -24.92
C ILE A 372 0.83 0.69 -23.66
N PRO A 373 0.98 0.03 -22.49
CA PRO A 373 0.43 0.51 -21.23
C PRO A 373 0.63 2.00 -20.97
N TYR A 374 -0.46 2.71 -20.67
CA TYR A 374 -0.48 4.16 -20.47
C TYR A 374 -0.96 4.53 -19.06
N PHE A 375 -0.17 5.36 -18.35
CA PHE A 375 -0.60 6.02 -17.12
C PHE A 375 -0.53 7.54 -17.21
N GLY A 376 -1.67 8.22 -17.12
CA GLY A 376 -1.74 9.68 -17.10
C GLY A 376 -2.00 10.23 -15.70
N ILE A 377 -1.11 11.07 -15.17
CA ILE A 377 -1.25 11.69 -13.84
C ILE A 377 -1.55 13.18 -13.98
N CYS A 378 -2.66 13.63 -13.39
CA CYS A 378 -3.14 15.01 -13.41
C CYS A 378 -3.23 15.55 -14.84
N LEU A 379 -2.24 16.31 -15.32
CA LEU A 379 -2.14 16.70 -16.73
C LEU A 379 -2.16 15.50 -17.67
N GLY A 380 -1.53 14.36 -17.31
CA GLY A 380 -1.55 13.17 -18.16
C GLY A 380 -2.96 12.64 -18.43
N MET A 381 -3.88 12.72 -17.47
CA MET A 381 -5.28 12.37 -17.69
C MET A 381 -5.95 13.35 -18.66
N GLN A 382 -5.69 14.64 -18.48
CA GLN A 382 -6.22 15.69 -19.37
C GLN A 382 -5.71 15.53 -20.81
N ILE A 383 -4.44 15.19 -20.98
CA ILE A 383 -3.82 14.91 -22.29
C ILE A 383 -4.50 13.71 -22.95
N ALA A 384 -4.76 12.63 -22.22
CA ALA A 384 -5.46 11.47 -22.75
C ALA A 384 -6.87 11.84 -23.26
N ILE A 385 -7.61 12.69 -22.54
CA ILE A 385 -8.93 13.17 -22.99
C ILE A 385 -8.81 14.03 -24.25
N ILE A 386 -7.84 14.94 -24.30
CA ILE A 386 -7.59 15.79 -25.47
C ILE A 386 -7.23 14.93 -26.69
N GLU A 387 -6.31 13.98 -26.52
CA GLU A 387 -5.90 13.05 -27.58
C GLU A 387 -7.08 12.24 -28.12
N PHE A 388 -7.87 11.65 -27.21
CA PHE A 388 -9.00 10.81 -27.57
C PHE A 388 -10.11 11.61 -28.26
N ALA A 389 -10.39 12.82 -27.77
CA ALA A 389 -11.35 13.73 -28.39
C ALA A 389 -10.93 14.12 -29.83
N ARG A 390 -9.64 14.40 -30.05
CA ARG A 390 -9.13 14.76 -31.38
C ARG A 390 -9.14 13.57 -32.34
N ASN A 391 -8.53 12.45 -31.95
CA ASN A 391 -8.20 11.36 -32.87
C ASN A 391 -9.28 10.28 -32.97
N VAL A 392 -10.10 10.07 -31.93
CA VAL A 392 -11.14 9.03 -31.93
C VAL A 392 -12.53 9.62 -32.14
N VAL A 393 -12.87 10.70 -31.44
CA VAL A 393 -14.19 11.34 -31.55
C VAL A 393 -14.29 12.26 -32.78
N GLY A 394 -13.15 12.75 -33.30
CA GLY A 394 -13.09 13.65 -34.46
C GLY A 394 -13.19 15.15 -34.14
N LEU A 395 -13.05 15.53 -32.87
CA LEU A 395 -13.01 16.94 -32.43
C LEU A 395 -11.59 17.51 -32.62
N MET A 396 -11.17 17.71 -33.86
CA MET A 396 -9.78 18.04 -34.23
C MET A 396 -9.16 19.24 -33.48
N GLU A 397 -9.97 20.24 -33.10
CA GLU A 397 -9.55 21.43 -32.34
C GLU A 397 -9.82 21.34 -30.83
N ALA A 398 -9.98 20.12 -30.30
CA ALA A 398 -10.16 19.91 -28.87
C ALA A 398 -8.91 20.27 -28.07
N ASN A 399 -9.07 21.04 -27.00
CA ASN A 399 -7.96 21.43 -26.14
C ASN A 399 -8.41 21.84 -24.73
N SER A 400 -7.44 22.21 -23.89
CA SER A 400 -7.64 22.88 -22.60
C SER A 400 -7.64 24.41 -22.77
N THR A 401 -8.52 25.09 -22.04
CA THR A 401 -8.49 26.57 -21.96
C THR A 401 -7.24 27.10 -21.26
N GLU A 402 -6.49 26.25 -20.55
CA GLU A 402 -5.16 26.56 -20.03
C GLU A 402 -4.17 26.88 -21.16
N PHE A 403 -4.15 26.03 -22.19
CA PHE A 403 -3.18 26.08 -23.28
C PHE A 403 -3.67 26.94 -24.44
N ILE A 404 -4.94 26.80 -24.80
CA ILE A 404 -5.58 27.57 -25.87
C ILE A 404 -6.88 28.15 -25.33
N LYS A 405 -6.82 29.42 -24.90
CA LYS A 405 -7.92 30.13 -24.25
C LYS A 405 -9.22 30.14 -25.06
N ASN A 406 -9.11 30.23 -26.39
CA ASN A 406 -10.24 30.29 -27.32
C ASN A 406 -10.35 29.03 -28.20
N CYS A 407 -10.04 27.84 -27.68
CA CYS A 407 -10.21 26.60 -28.44
C CYS A 407 -11.69 26.33 -28.75
N LYS A 408 -11.96 25.79 -29.93
CA LYS A 408 -13.33 25.53 -30.42
C LYS A 408 -14.05 24.48 -29.57
N TYR A 409 -13.31 23.47 -29.11
CA TYR A 409 -13.84 22.41 -28.24
C TYR A 409 -13.04 22.36 -26.92
N PRO A 410 -13.44 23.16 -25.90
CA PRO A 410 -12.76 23.18 -24.61
C PRO A 410 -13.14 21.95 -23.77
N VAL A 411 -12.53 20.82 -24.08
CA VAL A 411 -12.77 19.53 -23.37
C VAL A 411 -12.21 19.54 -21.95
N ILE A 412 -11.25 20.43 -21.67
CA ILE A 412 -10.73 20.72 -20.34
C ILE A 412 -10.88 22.23 -20.09
N ALA A 413 -11.44 22.63 -18.94
CA ALA A 413 -11.65 24.04 -18.61
C ALA A 413 -11.73 24.28 -17.10
N LYS A 414 -11.71 25.54 -16.66
CA LYS A 414 -11.93 25.88 -15.25
C LYS A 414 -13.38 25.68 -14.86
N ILE A 415 -13.64 25.32 -13.60
CA ILE A 415 -15.00 25.23 -13.05
C ILE A 415 -15.76 26.55 -13.27
N SER A 416 -15.14 27.70 -13.04
CA SER A 416 -15.75 29.01 -13.32
C SER A 416 -16.25 29.16 -14.76
N GLU A 417 -15.48 28.70 -15.75
CA GLU A 417 -15.82 28.76 -17.17
C GLU A 417 -16.94 27.78 -17.54
N LEU A 418 -16.96 26.60 -16.91
CA LEU A 418 -17.97 25.56 -17.14
C LEU A 418 -19.37 25.99 -16.65
N TYR A 419 -19.45 26.70 -15.52
CA TYR A 419 -20.72 27.03 -14.87
C TYR A 419 -21.20 28.48 -15.09
N HIS A 420 -20.36 29.39 -15.64
CA HIS A 420 -20.77 30.76 -15.95
C HIS A 420 -21.91 30.86 -16.98
N LYS A 421 -22.04 29.88 -17.89
CA LYS A 421 -23.09 29.87 -18.92
C LYS A 421 -24.49 29.49 -18.40
N LYS A 422 -24.63 29.06 -17.14
CA LYS A 422 -25.92 28.61 -16.57
C LYS A 422 -26.61 29.61 -15.62
N ASN A 423 -26.16 30.86 -15.51
CA ASN A 423 -26.76 31.87 -14.61
C ASN A 423 -26.93 31.41 -13.15
N ILE A 424 -26.03 30.54 -12.67
CA ILE A 424 -26.01 30.10 -11.28
C ILE A 424 -24.57 30.28 -10.81
N LEU A 425 -24.24 31.42 -10.19
CA LEU A 425 -23.32 31.59 -9.06
C LEU A 425 -22.96 33.08 -8.84
N HIS A 426 -23.49 33.66 -7.77
CA HIS A 426 -23.06 34.94 -7.18
C HIS A 426 -21.99 34.75 -6.09
N THR A 427 -21.13 33.73 -6.19
CA THR A 427 -20.04 33.52 -5.23
C THR A 427 -18.71 33.35 -5.97
N ASN A 428 -18.03 34.48 -6.19
CA ASN A 428 -16.70 34.60 -6.78
C ASN A 428 -15.56 33.88 -6.02
N ALA A 429 -15.87 33.16 -4.93
CA ALA A 429 -14.87 32.65 -3.99
C ALA A 429 -14.47 31.18 -4.19
N ILE A 430 -15.21 30.35 -4.95
CA ILE A 430 -14.90 28.90 -5.00
C ILE A 430 -14.45 28.43 -6.40
N SER A 431 -14.83 29.16 -7.46
CA SER A 431 -14.71 28.70 -8.85
C SER A 431 -13.33 28.94 -9.50
N ASN A 432 -12.41 29.64 -8.84
CA ASN A 432 -11.04 29.92 -9.30
C ASN A 432 -9.92 29.34 -8.40
N HIS A 433 -10.27 28.62 -7.32
CA HIS A 433 -9.28 28.10 -6.36
C HIS A 433 -8.70 26.75 -6.76
N MET A 434 -7.41 26.53 -6.42
CA MET A 434 -6.69 25.27 -6.60
C MET A 434 -7.34 24.17 -5.76
N ARG A 435 -7.63 23.02 -6.36
CA ARG A 435 -7.95 21.78 -5.64
C ARG A 435 -6.65 21.22 -5.07
N LEU A 436 -6.53 21.24 -3.75
CA LEU A 436 -5.36 20.80 -3.00
C LEU A 436 -5.73 19.74 -1.97
N GLY A 437 -4.80 18.81 -1.71
CA GLY A 437 -4.91 17.81 -0.64
C GLY A 437 -5.86 16.66 -0.95
N ASN A 438 -6.17 15.88 0.08
CA ASN A 438 -6.96 14.66 -0.02
C ASN A 438 -8.43 14.96 -0.36
N GLN A 439 -8.96 14.26 -1.35
CA GLN A 439 -10.38 14.30 -1.71
C GLN A 439 -10.90 12.89 -2.00
N LYS A 440 -12.19 12.66 -1.73
CA LYS A 440 -12.85 11.37 -1.97
C LYS A 440 -13.13 11.18 -3.46
N CYS A 441 -12.72 10.02 -4.00
CA CYS A 441 -13.06 9.55 -5.34
C CYS A 441 -13.85 8.24 -5.23
N TYR A 442 -14.96 8.17 -5.96
CA TYR A 442 -15.91 7.06 -5.95
C TYR A 442 -15.72 6.25 -7.23
N LEU A 443 -15.37 4.98 -7.06
CA LEU A 443 -15.01 4.10 -8.16
C LEU A 443 -16.22 3.31 -8.66
N LYS A 444 -16.30 3.18 -9.98
CA LYS A 444 -17.33 2.37 -10.65
C LYS A 444 -17.05 0.88 -10.43
N LEU A 445 -18.02 0.14 -9.92
CA LEU A 445 -17.88 -1.32 -9.73
C LEU A 445 -17.56 -2.02 -11.06
N GLY A 446 -16.64 -2.97 -11.02
CA GLY A 446 -16.17 -3.72 -12.19
C GLY A 446 -15.18 -2.97 -13.10
N SER A 447 -14.84 -1.71 -12.81
CA SER A 447 -13.78 -0.98 -13.51
C SER A 447 -12.38 -1.52 -13.18
N LEU A 448 -11.41 -1.24 -14.05
CA LEU A 448 -10.00 -1.53 -13.78
C LEU A 448 -9.52 -0.77 -12.54
N ALA A 449 -9.92 0.50 -12.39
CA ALA A 449 -9.63 1.27 -11.18
C ALA A 449 -10.13 0.58 -9.89
N TYR A 450 -11.36 0.05 -9.89
CA TYR A 450 -11.90 -0.69 -8.75
C TYR A 450 -11.10 -1.97 -8.46
N GLN A 451 -10.65 -2.68 -9.49
CA GLN A 451 -9.80 -3.88 -9.34
C GLN A 451 -8.43 -3.53 -8.74
N ILE A 452 -7.80 -2.44 -9.19
CA ILE A 452 -6.49 -2.00 -8.69
C ILE A 452 -6.57 -1.58 -7.21
N TYR A 453 -7.57 -0.79 -6.84
CA TYR A 453 -7.71 -0.28 -5.48
C TYR A 453 -8.41 -1.23 -4.52
N ASN A 454 -9.18 -2.19 -5.04
CA ASN A 454 -10.04 -3.11 -4.28
C ASN A 454 -10.95 -2.40 -3.26
N LYS A 455 -11.44 -1.20 -3.62
CA LYS A 455 -12.28 -0.32 -2.80
C LYS A 455 -13.25 0.46 -3.67
N SER A 456 -14.45 0.72 -3.16
CA SER A 456 -15.45 1.57 -3.83
C SER A 456 -15.19 3.07 -3.65
N ILE A 457 -14.49 3.46 -2.57
CA ILE A 457 -14.15 4.85 -2.26
C ILE A 457 -12.66 4.92 -1.92
N ILE A 458 -11.95 5.87 -2.54
CA ILE A 458 -10.53 6.13 -2.30
C ILE A 458 -10.31 7.60 -1.92
N LEU A 459 -9.19 7.89 -1.26
CA LEU A 459 -8.77 9.23 -0.86
C LEU A 459 -7.43 9.55 -1.51
N GLU A 460 -7.39 10.56 -2.36
CA GLU A 460 -6.19 10.89 -3.12
C GLU A 460 -5.90 12.40 -3.16
N ARG A 461 -4.62 12.74 -3.34
CA ARG A 461 -4.13 14.13 -3.27
C ARG A 461 -4.24 14.84 -4.60
N HIS A 462 -4.85 16.02 -4.59
CA HIS A 462 -5.00 16.86 -5.79
C HIS A 462 -4.04 18.05 -5.78
N ARG A 463 -3.67 18.50 -6.98
CA ARG A 463 -2.96 19.78 -7.21
C ARG A 463 -3.28 20.34 -8.60
N HIS A 464 -4.50 20.80 -8.81
CA HIS A 464 -4.93 21.31 -10.12
C HIS A 464 -6.10 22.31 -10.05
N ARG A 465 -6.38 22.99 -11.16
CA ARG A 465 -7.48 23.98 -11.31
C ARG A 465 -8.42 23.71 -12.49
N TYR A 466 -8.01 22.84 -13.40
CA TYR A 466 -8.69 22.59 -14.66
C TYR A 466 -9.33 21.21 -14.62
N GLU A 467 -10.59 21.14 -15.04
CA GLU A 467 -11.45 19.97 -14.93
C GLU A 467 -11.93 19.54 -16.31
N VAL A 468 -12.39 18.30 -16.39
CA VAL A 468 -13.05 17.78 -17.59
C VAL A 468 -14.37 18.50 -17.80
N ASN A 469 -14.60 18.95 -19.04
CA ASN A 469 -15.84 19.58 -19.42
C ASN A 469 -16.91 18.51 -19.71
N ASN A 470 -17.81 18.31 -18.76
CA ASN A 470 -18.88 17.31 -18.83
C ASN A 470 -19.80 17.46 -20.06
N LEU A 471 -19.82 18.61 -20.77
CA LEU A 471 -20.58 18.79 -22.01
C LEU A 471 -20.12 17.85 -23.13
N PHE A 472 -18.83 17.51 -23.19
CA PHE A 472 -18.26 16.64 -24.23
C PHE A 472 -18.19 15.17 -23.81
N LEU A 473 -18.41 14.88 -22.53
CA LEU A 473 -18.16 13.57 -21.95
C LEU A 473 -19.04 12.48 -22.57
N ASN A 474 -20.33 12.77 -22.79
CA ASN A 474 -21.25 11.82 -23.44
C ASN A 474 -20.78 11.38 -24.84
N GLN A 475 -20.12 12.26 -25.61
CA GLN A 475 -19.60 11.92 -26.93
C GLN A 475 -18.34 11.05 -26.83
N ILE A 476 -17.48 11.35 -25.86
CA ILE A 476 -16.27 10.59 -25.55
C ILE A 476 -16.62 9.18 -25.06
N GLU A 477 -17.57 9.05 -24.12
CA GLU A 477 -17.98 7.75 -23.57
C GLU A 477 -18.63 6.83 -24.60
N ARG A 478 -19.42 7.38 -25.53
CA ARG A 478 -19.97 6.60 -26.66
C ARG A 478 -18.90 6.03 -27.58
N SER A 479 -17.72 6.65 -27.60
CA SER A 479 -16.58 6.22 -28.42
C SER A 479 -15.66 5.23 -27.69
N GLY A 480 -15.99 4.87 -26.44
CA GLY A 480 -15.41 3.74 -25.71
C GLY A 480 -14.57 4.09 -24.48
N LEU A 481 -14.15 5.34 -24.29
CA LEU A 481 -13.42 5.76 -23.08
C LEU A 481 -14.40 5.99 -21.94
N ILE A 482 -14.22 5.33 -20.79
CA ILE A 482 -15.18 5.42 -19.68
C ILE A 482 -14.63 6.25 -18.53
N VAL A 483 -15.53 6.87 -17.76
CA VAL A 483 -15.17 7.43 -16.46
C VAL A 483 -15.37 6.38 -15.37
N SER A 484 -14.26 5.91 -14.80
CA SER A 484 -14.26 4.92 -13.71
C SER A 484 -14.18 5.55 -12.32
N GLY A 485 -13.86 6.84 -12.20
CA GLY A 485 -13.77 7.54 -10.92
C GLY A 485 -14.46 8.90 -10.95
N TRP A 486 -15.31 9.16 -9.95
CA TRP A 486 -16.09 10.40 -9.83
C TRP A 486 -15.90 11.06 -8.48
N SER A 487 -15.97 12.39 -8.47
CA SER A 487 -16.18 13.14 -7.24
C SER A 487 -17.66 13.15 -6.86
N HIS A 488 -17.94 13.17 -5.56
CA HIS A 488 -19.31 13.28 -5.04
C HIS A 488 -19.68 14.72 -4.64
N ASN A 489 -18.95 15.70 -5.17
CA ASN A 489 -19.29 17.11 -4.96
C ASN A 489 -20.45 17.52 -5.89
N LYS A 490 -21.03 18.70 -5.64
CA LYS A 490 -22.13 19.26 -6.43
C LYS A 490 -21.83 19.32 -7.94
N TYR A 491 -20.55 19.35 -8.32
CA TYR A 491 -20.10 19.54 -9.70
C TYR A 491 -19.87 18.22 -10.44
N LYS A 492 -19.86 17.05 -9.77
CA LYS A 492 -19.57 15.73 -10.35
C LYS A 492 -18.35 15.78 -11.28
N LEU A 493 -17.18 15.93 -10.67
CA LEU A 493 -15.91 16.06 -11.38
C LEU A 493 -15.38 14.67 -11.75
N VAL A 494 -14.74 14.57 -12.90
CA VAL A 494 -14.10 13.35 -13.40
C VAL A 494 -12.75 13.20 -12.71
N GLU A 495 -12.54 12.08 -12.02
CA GLU A 495 -11.31 11.82 -11.26
C GLU A 495 -10.45 10.72 -11.88
N ILE A 496 -11.07 9.72 -12.52
CA ILE A 496 -10.36 8.64 -13.20
C ILE A 496 -11.06 8.31 -14.51
N ILE A 497 -10.27 8.15 -15.56
CA ILE A 497 -10.70 7.62 -16.85
C ILE A 497 -9.94 6.35 -17.18
N GLU A 498 -10.56 5.46 -17.94
CA GLU A 498 -9.89 4.28 -18.48
C GLU A 498 -10.45 3.94 -19.87
N TYR A 499 -9.67 3.24 -20.67
CA TYR A 499 -10.08 2.78 -22.01
C TYR A 499 -10.11 1.25 -22.05
N PRO A 500 -11.30 0.61 -21.91
CA PRO A 500 -11.42 -0.85 -21.78
C PRO A 500 -10.95 -1.66 -22.99
N ASN A 501 -10.89 -1.04 -24.18
CA ASN A 501 -10.44 -1.72 -25.41
C ASN A 501 -8.91 -1.73 -25.56
N HIS A 502 -8.17 -1.26 -24.56
CA HIS A 502 -6.71 -1.26 -24.53
C HIS A 502 -6.23 -2.12 -23.35
N PRO A 503 -5.11 -2.87 -23.48
CA PRO A 503 -4.67 -3.81 -22.45
C PRO A 503 -4.51 -3.17 -21.07
N TRP A 504 -3.96 -1.95 -21.01
CA TRP A 504 -3.92 -1.16 -19.79
C TRP A 504 -3.81 0.33 -20.11
N PHE A 505 -4.89 1.10 -19.92
CA PHE A 505 -4.91 2.54 -20.18
C PHE A 505 -5.74 3.24 -19.11
N ILE A 506 -5.08 3.97 -18.22
CA ILE A 506 -5.72 4.66 -17.10
C ILE A 506 -5.15 6.06 -16.94
N GLY A 507 -6.00 7.01 -16.58
CA GLY A 507 -5.58 8.36 -16.21
C GLY A 507 -6.30 8.80 -14.95
N SER A 508 -5.58 9.42 -14.02
CA SER A 508 -6.11 9.99 -12.79
C SER A 508 -5.88 11.49 -12.72
N GLN A 509 -6.85 12.22 -12.17
CA GLN A 509 -6.72 13.67 -11.98
C GLN A 509 -5.91 14.03 -10.72
N PHE A 510 -5.84 13.10 -9.76
CA PHE A 510 -5.01 13.18 -8.56
C PHE A 510 -3.57 12.65 -8.80
N HIS A 511 -2.74 12.80 -7.77
CA HIS A 511 -1.33 12.41 -7.71
C HIS A 511 -1.14 11.21 -6.75
N PRO A 512 -1.31 9.97 -7.22
CA PRO A 512 -1.16 8.78 -6.38
C PRO A 512 0.31 8.54 -5.94
N GLU A 513 1.28 9.12 -6.66
CA GLU A 513 2.70 9.02 -6.33
C GLU A 513 3.04 9.57 -4.94
N PHE A 514 2.29 10.55 -4.43
CA PHE A 514 2.51 11.11 -3.10
C PHE A 514 2.15 10.15 -1.97
N ASN A 515 1.30 9.16 -2.23
CA ASN A 515 0.88 8.16 -1.25
C ASN A 515 1.72 6.88 -1.29
N SER A 516 2.66 6.76 -2.23
CA SER A 516 3.49 5.56 -2.38
C SER A 516 4.54 5.43 -1.29
N ASN A 517 4.70 4.22 -0.77
CA ASN A 517 5.65 3.90 0.29
C ASN A 517 6.25 2.50 0.06
N PRO A 518 7.55 2.28 0.35
CA PRO A 518 8.19 0.97 0.18
C PRO A 518 7.71 -0.13 1.14
N LEU A 519 7.03 0.18 2.26
CA LEU A 519 6.56 -0.85 3.20
C LEU A 519 5.06 -1.12 3.05
N ILE A 520 4.69 -2.40 3.00
CA ILE A 520 3.32 -2.89 2.80
C ILE A 520 2.85 -3.59 4.08
N GLY A 521 1.62 -3.32 4.51
CA GLY A 521 0.92 -4.12 5.52
C GLY A 521 0.11 -5.24 4.85
N ARG A 522 0.10 -6.43 5.44
CA ARG A 522 -0.64 -7.60 4.95
C ARG A 522 -2.09 -7.56 5.45
N GLU A 523 -3.07 -7.72 4.56
CA GLU A 523 -4.46 -7.97 4.96
C GLU A 523 -4.58 -9.45 5.38
N ILE A 524 -5.07 -9.69 6.59
CA ILE A 524 -5.37 -11.02 7.13
C ILE A 524 -6.81 -11.03 7.68
N LEU A 525 -7.30 -12.18 8.13
CA LEU A 525 -8.58 -12.28 8.84
C LEU A 525 -8.37 -12.24 10.36
N ASP A 526 -9.21 -11.44 11.05
CA ASP A 526 -9.30 -11.36 12.51
C ASP A 526 -10.03 -12.58 13.10
N SER A 527 -10.12 -12.67 14.43
CA SER A 527 -10.75 -13.81 15.12
C SER A 527 -12.25 -13.98 14.86
N ARG A 528 -12.90 -13.03 14.16
CA ARG A 528 -14.30 -13.09 13.74
C ARG A 528 -14.44 -13.33 12.23
N GLY A 529 -13.34 -13.64 11.54
CA GLY A 529 -13.30 -13.82 10.09
C GLY A 529 -13.42 -12.51 9.30
N LYS A 530 -13.10 -11.36 9.90
CA LYS A 530 -13.15 -10.05 9.22
C LYS A 530 -11.75 -9.59 8.80
N PRO A 531 -11.59 -8.88 7.66
CA PRO A 531 -10.29 -8.32 7.29
C PRO A 531 -9.69 -7.40 8.37
N THR A 532 -8.39 -7.53 8.59
CA THR A 532 -7.57 -6.70 9.47
C THR A 532 -6.12 -6.66 8.93
N VAL A 533 -5.23 -5.92 9.58
CA VAL A 533 -3.82 -5.81 9.17
C VAL A 533 -2.92 -6.61 10.11
N GLU A 534 -1.96 -7.33 9.52
CA GLU A 534 -0.86 -8.02 10.21
C GLU A 534 0.48 -7.30 9.98
N ALA A 535 1.27 -7.20 11.05
CA ALA A 535 2.67 -6.84 11.03
C ALA A 535 3.54 -8.08 11.34
N GLU A 536 4.64 -8.23 10.63
CA GLU A 536 5.66 -9.26 10.85
C GLU A 536 6.91 -8.61 11.49
N VAL A 537 7.45 -9.26 12.51
CA VAL A 537 8.55 -8.78 13.36
C VAL A 537 9.65 -9.83 13.33
N HIS A 538 10.83 -9.49 12.82
CA HIS A 538 11.97 -10.40 12.83
C HIS A 538 12.87 -10.09 14.02
N LEU A 539 12.93 -11.00 14.98
CA LEU A 539 13.80 -10.90 16.14
C LEU A 539 15.23 -11.29 15.76
N SER A 540 16.19 -10.67 16.42
CA SER A 540 17.64 -10.87 16.19
C SER A 540 18.15 -12.31 16.40
N GLY A 541 17.35 -13.20 16.99
CA GLY A 541 17.66 -14.63 17.13
C GLY A 541 17.19 -15.49 15.96
N GLY A 542 16.72 -14.89 14.85
CA GLY A 542 16.11 -15.59 13.72
C GLY A 542 14.64 -15.95 13.92
N ILE A 543 14.06 -15.56 15.05
CA ILE A 543 12.64 -15.81 15.37
C ILE A 543 11.78 -14.75 14.66
N ILE A 544 10.74 -15.19 13.96
CA ILE A 544 9.76 -14.30 13.33
C ILE A 544 8.51 -14.30 14.21
N GLY A 545 8.15 -13.14 14.77
CA GLY A 545 6.88 -12.89 15.46
C GLY A 545 5.89 -12.16 14.55
N ARG A 546 4.60 -12.38 14.71
CA ARG A 546 3.55 -11.69 13.94
C ARG A 546 2.51 -11.11 14.88
N ALA A 547 1.99 -9.94 14.56
CA ALA A 547 0.98 -9.24 15.34
C ALA A 547 -0.12 -8.70 14.43
N SER A 548 -1.36 -9.09 14.71
CA SER A 548 -2.56 -8.61 14.04
C SER A 548 -3.25 -7.51 14.83
N SER A 549 -3.85 -6.51 14.16
CA SER A 549 -4.72 -5.55 14.86
C SER A 549 -5.93 -6.26 15.48
N PRO A 550 -6.21 -6.08 16.78
CA PRO A 550 -7.25 -6.80 17.50
C PRO A 550 -8.66 -6.42 17.04
N SER A 551 -9.60 -7.32 17.26
CA SER A 551 -10.98 -7.21 16.81
C SER A 551 -11.91 -6.78 17.96
N GLY A 552 -12.49 -5.58 17.91
CA GLY A 552 -13.47 -5.10 18.90
C GLY A 552 -14.43 -4.06 18.32
N ILE A 553 -15.67 -3.98 18.81
CA ILE A 553 -16.52 -2.81 18.59
C ILE A 553 -16.04 -1.76 19.59
N SER A 554 -15.34 -0.76 19.06
CA SER A 554 -14.88 0.37 19.84
C SER A 554 -16.06 1.31 20.11
N ILE A 555 -16.34 1.58 21.38
CA ILE A 555 -17.35 2.54 21.85
C ILE A 555 -16.69 3.75 22.56
N GLY A 556 -15.35 3.80 22.55
CA GLY A 556 -14.57 4.84 23.22
C GLY A 556 -14.19 5.97 22.26
N SER A 557 -14.44 7.23 22.66
CA SER A 557 -14.13 8.43 21.88
C SER A 557 -12.63 8.70 21.61
N LYS A 558 -11.73 7.80 22.04
CA LYS A 558 -10.27 7.93 21.92
C LYS A 558 -9.55 6.73 21.30
N GLU A 559 -10.29 5.70 20.86
CA GLU A 559 -9.67 4.55 20.20
C GLU A 559 -9.49 4.78 18.70
N ALA A 560 -8.63 3.97 18.09
CA ALA A 560 -8.32 4.07 16.67
C ALA A 560 -9.55 3.71 15.84
N TYR A 561 -9.98 4.63 14.97
CA TYR A 561 -10.96 4.33 13.93
C TYR A 561 -10.36 3.29 13.00
N GLU A 562 -11.05 2.16 12.84
CA GLU A 562 -10.67 1.18 11.85
C GLU A 562 -11.35 1.53 10.52
N LEU A 563 -10.62 1.40 9.42
CA LEU A 563 -11.14 1.59 8.05
C LEU A 563 -12.26 0.60 7.67
N ARG A 564 -12.68 -0.28 8.61
CA ARG A 564 -13.72 -1.29 8.50
C ARG A 564 -15.14 -0.70 8.46
N ASP A 565 -15.32 0.53 8.95
CA ASP A 565 -16.64 1.14 9.14
C ASP A 565 -17.27 1.71 7.86
N GLU A 566 -16.53 1.77 6.74
CA GLU A 566 -16.99 2.41 5.50
C GLU A 566 -17.53 1.44 4.42
N ASP A 567 -17.41 0.12 4.59
CA ASP A 567 -18.01 -0.88 3.66
C ASP A 567 -18.59 -2.12 4.39
N PRO A 568 -19.80 -2.00 4.97
CA PRO A 568 -20.47 -3.11 5.66
C PRO A 568 -20.96 -4.22 4.70
N SER A 569 -20.77 -4.09 3.39
CA SER A 569 -21.30 -5.03 2.39
C SER A 569 -20.31 -6.14 1.99
N ARG A 570 -19.00 -5.95 2.23
CA ARG A 570 -17.92 -6.81 1.71
C ARG A 570 -17.92 -8.26 2.26
N PHE A 571 -18.58 -8.55 3.39
CA PHE A 571 -18.71 -9.89 3.98
C PHE A 571 -20.10 -10.14 4.61
N LEU A 572 -21.17 -10.09 3.79
CA LEU A 572 -22.55 -10.39 4.24
C LEU A 572 -22.95 -11.83 3.92
N GLY A 573 -22.70 -12.76 4.85
CA GLY A 573 -22.95 -14.20 4.65
C GLY A 573 -24.24 -14.76 5.28
N ALA A 574 -24.29 -16.08 5.40
CA ALA A 574 -25.44 -16.85 5.90
C ALA A 574 -25.88 -16.46 7.33
N GLY A 575 -24.95 -16.06 8.20
CA GLY A 575 -25.27 -15.66 9.58
C GLY A 575 -26.20 -14.44 9.68
N LYS A 576 -26.07 -13.47 8.76
CA LYS A 576 -26.97 -12.32 8.71
C LYS A 576 -28.38 -12.73 8.28
N ILE A 577 -28.48 -13.59 7.27
CA ILE A 577 -29.76 -14.12 6.77
C ILE A 577 -30.46 -14.93 7.87
N LEU A 578 -29.72 -15.80 8.57
CA LEU A 578 -30.25 -16.56 9.70
C LEU A 578 -30.78 -15.63 10.79
N HIS A 579 -30.02 -14.59 11.14
CA HIS A 579 -30.46 -13.60 12.13
C HIS A 579 -31.72 -12.83 11.66
N GLU A 580 -31.77 -12.38 10.40
CA GLU A 580 -32.95 -11.71 9.81
C GLU A 580 -34.19 -12.61 9.79
N GLN A 581 -34.01 -13.92 9.60
CA GLN A 581 -35.07 -14.93 9.63
C GLN A 581 -35.41 -15.41 11.05
N GLY A 582 -34.78 -14.85 12.09
CA GLY A 582 -35.00 -15.24 13.50
C GLY A 582 -34.52 -16.66 13.83
N MET A 583 -33.61 -17.21 13.03
CA MET A 583 -33.05 -18.55 13.20
C MET A 583 -31.79 -18.53 14.08
N SER A 584 -31.49 -19.68 14.69
CA SER A 584 -30.28 -19.84 15.50
C SER A 584 -29.01 -19.71 14.65
N THR A 585 -28.04 -18.93 15.15
CA THR A 585 -26.69 -18.82 14.61
C THR A 585 -25.67 -19.61 15.44
N SER A 586 -26.13 -20.61 16.19
CA SER A 586 -25.25 -21.53 16.90
C SER A 586 -24.35 -22.27 15.92
N ILE A 587 -23.13 -22.58 16.34
CA ILE A 587 -22.16 -23.33 15.53
C ILE A 587 -22.07 -24.77 16.04
N GLY A 588 -21.96 -25.73 15.11
CA GLY A 588 -21.64 -27.12 15.42
C GLY A 588 -20.15 -27.33 15.68
N ASP A 589 -19.75 -28.57 15.91
CA ASP A 589 -18.38 -28.92 16.31
C ASP A 589 -17.31 -28.51 15.26
N GLU A 590 -17.67 -28.50 13.97
CA GLU A 590 -16.79 -28.07 12.89
C GLU A 590 -16.80 -26.55 12.63
N GLY A 591 -17.59 -25.79 13.40
CA GLY A 591 -17.71 -24.32 13.29
C GLY A 591 -18.74 -23.85 12.25
N GLY A 592 -19.36 -24.75 11.49
CA GLY A 592 -20.49 -24.41 10.61
C GLY A 592 -21.73 -24.01 11.41
N TYR A 593 -22.58 -23.15 10.85
CA TYR A 593 -23.87 -22.83 11.47
C TYR A 593 -24.76 -24.08 11.53
N SER A 594 -25.44 -24.29 12.65
CA SER A 594 -26.32 -25.44 12.90
C SER A 594 -27.77 -25.00 13.20
N PRO A 595 -28.45 -24.29 12.28
CA PRO A 595 -29.85 -23.92 12.44
C PRO A 595 -30.78 -25.15 12.35
N ASN A 596 -31.96 -25.06 12.96
CA ASN A 596 -32.98 -26.09 12.82
C ASN A 596 -33.77 -25.88 11.51
N LEU A 597 -33.41 -26.60 10.45
CA LEU A 597 -34.02 -26.50 9.13
C LEU A 597 -34.89 -27.71 8.81
N GLN A 598 -35.96 -27.48 8.06
CA GLN A 598 -36.97 -28.51 7.76
C GLN A 598 -36.53 -29.55 6.72
N SER A 599 -35.56 -29.22 5.86
CA SER A 599 -35.03 -30.12 4.83
C SER A 599 -33.67 -29.66 4.31
N ASN A 600 -32.94 -30.55 3.64
CA ASN A 600 -31.69 -30.21 2.97
C ASN A 600 -31.87 -29.19 1.85
N ILE A 601 -33.03 -29.21 1.17
CA ILE A 601 -33.39 -28.23 0.14
C ILE A 601 -33.45 -26.81 0.71
N VAL A 602 -34.03 -26.64 1.90
CA VAL A 602 -34.09 -25.34 2.58
C VAL A 602 -32.68 -24.86 2.93
N ALA A 603 -31.80 -25.75 3.38
CA ALA A 603 -30.40 -25.40 3.66
C ALA A 603 -29.64 -24.93 2.40
N LEU A 604 -29.77 -25.66 1.28
CA LEU A 604 -29.13 -25.31 0.02
C LEU A 604 -29.63 -23.98 -0.54
N ASN A 605 -30.94 -23.71 -0.46
CA ASN A 605 -31.51 -22.42 -0.88
C ASN A 605 -30.99 -21.26 -0.03
N LEU A 606 -30.85 -21.44 1.28
CA LEU A 606 -30.33 -20.40 2.18
C LEU A 606 -28.86 -20.09 1.86
N ILE A 607 -28.05 -21.11 1.59
CA ILE A 607 -26.65 -20.92 1.19
C ILE A 607 -26.56 -20.19 -0.16
N GLN A 608 -27.43 -20.54 -1.12
CA GLN A 608 -27.48 -19.84 -2.41
C GLN A 608 -27.83 -18.36 -2.23
N GLU A 609 -28.85 -18.04 -1.43
CA GLU A 609 -29.22 -16.65 -1.11
C GLU A 609 -28.05 -15.88 -0.47
N ALA A 610 -27.31 -16.54 0.44
CA ALA A 610 -26.14 -15.96 1.09
C ALA A 610 -25.02 -15.62 0.10
N ILE A 611 -24.75 -16.51 -0.85
CA ILE A 611 -23.74 -16.33 -1.90
C ILE A 611 -24.11 -15.13 -2.77
N GLU A 612 -25.36 -15.06 -3.22
CA GLU A 612 -25.85 -13.99 -4.10
C GLU A 612 -25.87 -12.63 -3.39
N LYS A 613 -26.31 -12.57 -2.13
CA LYS A 613 -26.27 -11.34 -1.31
C LYS A 613 -24.85 -10.87 -0.99
N SER A 614 -23.87 -11.77 -0.97
CA SER A 614 -22.44 -11.43 -0.88
C SER A 614 -21.86 -10.88 -2.19
N GLY A 615 -22.63 -10.84 -3.29
CA GLY A 615 -22.17 -10.37 -4.59
C GLY A 615 -21.43 -11.42 -5.44
N PHE A 616 -21.48 -12.69 -5.05
CA PHE A 616 -20.85 -13.79 -5.78
C PHE A 616 -21.87 -14.57 -6.62
N ARG A 617 -21.42 -15.14 -7.75
CA ARG A 617 -22.25 -16.00 -8.60
C ARG A 617 -22.08 -17.46 -8.23
N ILE A 618 -23.16 -18.09 -7.77
CA ILE A 618 -23.19 -19.53 -7.51
C ILE A 618 -22.91 -20.31 -8.81
N GLY A 619 -22.13 -21.37 -8.71
CA GLY A 619 -21.72 -22.16 -9.87
C GLY A 619 -20.74 -21.46 -10.80
N ILE A 620 -20.20 -20.28 -10.46
CA ILE A 620 -19.04 -19.65 -11.13
C ILE A 620 -17.95 -19.30 -10.11
N ASP A 621 -18.24 -18.35 -9.22
CA ASP A 621 -17.30 -17.83 -8.23
C ASP A 621 -17.24 -18.74 -6.99
N ILE A 622 -18.39 -19.33 -6.60
CA ILE A 622 -18.53 -20.28 -5.49
C ILE A 622 -19.32 -21.51 -5.97
N THR A 623 -18.94 -22.71 -5.54
CA THR A 623 -19.66 -23.96 -5.81
C THR A 623 -19.98 -24.67 -4.49
N LEU A 624 -20.94 -25.59 -4.50
CA LEU A 624 -21.32 -26.31 -3.29
C LEU A 624 -20.56 -27.64 -3.16
N ALA A 625 -20.26 -28.01 -1.91
CA ALA A 625 -19.80 -29.33 -1.53
C ALA A 625 -20.68 -29.81 -0.36
N ILE A 626 -21.05 -31.09 -0.37
CA ILE A 626 -21.87 -31.69 0.68
C ILE A 626 -21.04 -32.74 1.39
N ASP A 627 -20.92 -32.60 2.70
CA ASP A 627 -20.46 -33.66 3.59
C ASP A 627 -21.70 -34.31 4.19
N CYS A 628 -21.98 -35.55 3.78
CA CYS A 628 -23.17 -36.24 4.20
C CYS A 628 -23.02 -36.83 5.61
N ALA A 629 -21.82 -37.28 6.00
CA ALA A 629 -21.63 -38.12 7.18
C ALA A 629 -22.69 -39.23 7.28
N ALA A 630 -22.96 -39.95 6.17
CA ALA A 630 -24.15 -40.78 6.02
C ALA A 630 -24.25 -41.94 7.04
N SER A 631 -23.12 -42.32 7.64
CA SER A 631 -23.07 -43.29 8.74
C SER A 631 -23.88 -42.86 9.97
N GLU A 632 -23.99 -41.56 10.25
CA GLU A 632 -24.68 -41.02 11.44
C GLU A 632 -26.21 -41.17 11.39
N PHE A 633 -26.78 -41.34 10.20
CA PHE A 633 -28.21 -41.56 10.00
C PHE A 633 -28.52 -42.89 9.29
N PHE A 634 -27.56 -43.81 9.27
CA PHE A 634 -27.76 -45.16 8.77
C PHE A 634 -28.33 -46.07 9.87
N GLU A 635 -29.55 -46.55 9.66
CA GLU A 635 -30.25 -47.44 10.58
C GLU A 635 -29.88 -48.90 10.29
N LYS A 636 -28.92 -49.45 11.06
CA LYS A 636 -28.40 -50.81 10.87
C LYS A 636 -29.48 -51.89 10.87
N SER A 637 -30.53 -51.72 11.69
CA SER A 637 -31.67 -52.64 11.79
C SER A 637 -32.49 -52.73 10.49
N TYR A 638 -32.55 -51.63 9.74
CA TYR A 638 -33.33 -51.52 8.51
C TYR A 638 -32.47 -51.47 7.25
N GLN A 639 -31.14 -51.46 7.39
CA GLN A 639 -30.18 -51.29 6.30
C GLN A 639 -30.56 -50.09 5.39
N SER A 640 -30.98 -48.98 6.02
CA SER A 640 -31.57 -47.82 5.34
C SER A 640 -31.10 -46.51 5.97
N TYR A 641 -31.15 -45.42 5.21
CA TYR A 641 -30.78 -44.07 5.63
C TYR A 641 -32.01 -43.28 6.06
N TYR A 642 -32.06 -42.78 7.29
CA TYR A 642 -33.21 -42.06 7.82
C TYR A 642 -32.94 -40.56 8.01
N LEU A 643 -33.49 -39.73 7.11
CA LEU A 643 -33.44 -38.28 7.23
C LEU A 643 -34.54 -37.78 8.18
N LYS A 644 -34.17 -37.61 9.46
CA LYS A 644 -35.11 -37.26 10.54
C LYS A 644 -35.90 -35.96 10.29
N SER A 645 -35.28 -34.94 9.70
CA SER A 645 -35.93 -33.65 9.40
C SER A 645 -37.00 -33.79 8.31
N GLU A 646 -36.74 -34.63 7.31
CA GLU A 646 -37.64 -34.90 6.19
C GLU A 646 -38.62 -36.04 6.49
N LYS A 647 -38.41 -36.78 7.59
CA LYS A 647 -39.17 -37.98 7.98
C LYS A 647 -39.23 -39.02 6.86
N GLN A 648 -38.12 -39.17 6.13
CA GLN A 648 -38.00 -40.09 5.00
C GLN A 648 -36.90 -41.11 5.26
N MET A 649 -37.16 -42.35 4.86
CA MET A 649 -36.21 -43.46 4.93
C MET A 649 -35.89 -43.93 3.52
N PHE A 650 -34.61 -44.14 3.23
CA PHE A 650 -34.12 -44.49 1.90
C PHE A 650 -33.32 -45.79 1.98
N SER A 651 -33.56 -46.72 1.07
CA SER A 651 -32.54 -47.73 0.75
C SER A 651 -31.30 -47.07 0.14
N SER A 652 -30.17 -47.78 0.07
CA SER A 652 -28.95 -47.25 -0.58
C SER A 652 -29.19 -46.73 -2.00
N TYR A 653 -29.97 -47.46 -2.80
CA TYR A 653 -30.29 -47.04 -4.16
C TYR A 653 -31.15 -45.78 -4.21
N GLU A 654 -32.16 -45.68 -3.36
CA GLU A 654 -33.03 -44.50 -3.28
C GLU A 654 -32.25 -43.28 -2.77
N PHE A 655 -31.30 -43.47 -1.85
CA PHE A 655 -30.46 -42.40 -1.34
C PHE A 655 -29.46 -41.90 -2.41
N ILE A 656 -28.86 -42.81 -3.19
CA ILE A 656 -28.03 -42.43 -4.34
C ILE A 656 -28.84 -41.61 -5.35
N LYS A 657 -30.10 -41.99 -5.60
CA LYS A 657 -31.00 -41.22 -6.47
C LYS A 657 -31.29 -39.83 -5.88
N TYR A 658 -31.56 -39.75 -4.58
CA TYR A 658 -31.74 -38.48 -3.87
C TYR A 658 -30.53 -37.55 -4.03
N LEU A 659 -29.31 -38.05 -3.81
CA LEU A 659 -28.06 -37.29 -4.02
C LEU A 659 -27.88 -36.88 -5.49
N THR A 660 -28.20 -37.77 -6.43
CA THR A 660 -28.16 -37.47 -7.88
C THR A 660 -29.11 -36.33 -8.23
N ASP A 661 -30.33 -36.35 -7.71
CA ASP A 661 -31.33 -35.30 -7.95
C ASP A 661 -30.89 -33.95 -7.38
N LEU A 662 -30.25 -33.93 -6.21
CA LEU A 662 -29.66 -32.71 -5.65
C LEU A 662 -28.56 -32.13 -6.56
N THR A 663 -27.66 -32.97 -7.07
CA THR A 663 -26.56 -32.53 -7.95
C THR A 663 -27.03 -32.04 -9.32
N ASN A 664 -28.19 -32.49 -9.78
CA ASN A 664 -28.82 -31.96 -10.99
C ASN A 664 -29.48 -30.59 -10.76
N LYS A 665 -29.94 -30.32 -9.54
CA LYS A 665 -30.66 -29.09 -9.17
C LYS A 665 -29.74 -27.96 -8.71
N TYR A 666 -28.65 -28.31 -8.02
CA TYR A 666 -27.71 -27.35 -7.44
C TYR A 666 -26.30 -27.57 -7.99
N PRO A 667 -25.45 -26.52 -8.08
CA PRO A 667 -24.07 -26.62 -8.54
C PRO A 667 -23.17 -27.25 -7.46
N ILE A 668 -23.45 -28.52 -7.14
CA ILE A 668 -22.67 -29.35 -6.23
C ILE A 668 -21.54 -29.98 -7.03
N LEU A 669 -20.30 -29.81 -6.56
CA LEU A 669 -19.09 -30.29 -7.22
C LEU A 669 -18.37 -31.39 -6.43
N SER A 670 -18.76 -31.59 -5.17
CA SER A 670 -18.18 -32.62 -4.30
C SER A 670 -19.24 -33.18 -3.34
N ILE A 671 -19.25 -34.50 -3.18
CA ILE A 671 -19.97 -35.23 -2.13
C ILE A 671 -18.94 -36.03 -1.34
N GLU A 672 -18.91 -35.82 -0.03
CA GLU A 672 -18.08 -36.53 0.93
C GLU A 672 -18.94 -37.50 1.75
N ASP A 673 -18.46 -38.73 1.90
CA ASP A 673 -19.08 -39.80 2.68
C ASP A 673 -20.60 -39.94 2.45
N GLY A 674 -20.96 -39.99 1.17
CA GLY A 674 -22.35 -40.04 0.71
C GLY A 674 -23.12 -41.30 1.11
N LEU A 675 -22.47 -42.34 1.63
CA LEU A 675 -23.08 -43.58 2.11
C LEU A 675 -22.34 -44.08 3.36
N HIS A 676 -22.95 -45.03 4.06
CA HIS A 676 -22.35 -45.67 5.24
C HIS A 676 -21.06 -46.38 4.85
N GLU A 677 -20.01 -46.27 5.67
CA GLU A 677 -18.65 -46.75 5.39
C GLU A 677 -18.54 -48.22 4.93
N ASN A 678 -19.48 -49.08 5.36
CA ASN A 678 -19.52 -50.49 5.00
C ASN A 678 -20.37 -50.79 3.74
N ASP A 679 -21.08 -49.81 3.17
CA ASP A 679 -21.84 -49.97 1.92
C ASP A 679 -20.98 -49.74 0.67
N LEU A 680 -19.98 -50.60 0.50
CA LEU A 680 -19.05 -50.54 -0.64
C LEU A 680 -19.77 -50.71 -1.99
N SER A 681 -20.87 -51.47 -2.00
CA SER A 681 -21.68 -51.70 -3.20
C SER A 681 -22.39 -50.43 -3.64
N GLY A 682 -22.99 -49.70 -2.70
CA GLY A 682 -23.62 -48.42 -2.93
C GLY A 682 -22.61 -47.37 -3.35
N PHE A 683 -21.43 -47.28 -2.70
CA PHE A 683 -20.39 -46.33 -3.11
C PHE A 683 -19.93 -46.54 -4.55
N LYS A 684 -19.79 -47.80 -4.99
CA LYS A 684 -19.48 -48.11 -6.40
C LYS A 684 -20.57 -47.62 -7.34
N ILE A 685 -21.84 -47.80 -6.98
CA ILE A 685 -22.99 -47.30 -7.77
C ILE A 685 -22.99 -45.76 -7.80
N LEU A 686 -22.78 -45.11 -6.66
CA LEU A 686 -22.69 -43.65 -6.53
C LEU A 686 -21.57 -43.09 -7.42
N THR A 687 -20.37 -43.68 -7.35
CA THR A 687 -19.21 -43.28 -8.15
C THR A 687 -19.43 -43.51 -9.64
N ASN A 688 -20.07 -44.62 -10.03
CA ASN A 688 -20.44 -44.84 -11.44
C ASN A 688 -21.48 -43.83 -11.94
N SER A 689 -22.41 -43.41 -11.09
CA SER A 689 -23.47 -42.45 -11.43
C SER A 689 -22.94 -41.02 -11.57
N LEU A 690 -22.13 -40.58 -10.60
CA LEU A 690 -21.78 -39.17 -10.41
C LEU A 690 -20.28 -38.86 -10.55
N GLY A 691 -19.40 -39.84 -10.41
CA GLY A 691 -17.94 -39.65 -10.33
C GLY A 691 -17.29 -39.09 -11.61
N LYS A 692 -18.02 -39.01 -12.73
CA LYS A 692 -17.57 -38.28 -13.94
C LYS A 692 -17.90 -36.79 -13.91
N LYS A 693 -18.85 -36.37 -13.07
CA LYS A 693 -19.35 -34.99 -12.99
C LYS A 693 -18.82 -34.25 -11.77
N ILE A 694 -18.66 -34.97 -10.66
CA ILE A 694 -18.33 -34.41 -9.35
C ILE A 694 -17.30 -35.29 -8.64
N GLN A 695 -16.71 -34.74 -7.58
CA GLN A 695 -15.85 -35.50 -6.68
C GLN A 695 -16.71 -36.33 -5.72
N ILE A 696 -16.42 -37.62 -5.64
CA ILE A 696 -16.89 -38.53 -4.60
C ILE A 696 -15.70 -38.75 -3.67
N VAL A 697 -15.75 -38.09 -2.52
CA VAL A 697 -14.67 -38.03 -1.54
C VAL A 697 -14.90 -39.11 -0.48
N GLY A 698 -13.91 -39.98 -0.27
CA GLY A 698 -13.88 -40.89 0.86
C GLY A 698 -13.04 -40.32 2.01
N ASP A 699 -13.67 -40.02 3.13
CA ASP A 699 -13.01 -39.71 4.42
C ASP A 699 -13.05 -40.94 5.33
N ASP A 700 -14.22 -41.30 5.87
CA ASP A 700 -14.39 -42.50 6.70
C ASP A 700 -14.17 -43.80 5.92
N LEU A 701 -14.38 -43.75 4.59
CA LEU A 701 -14.13 -44.89 3.71
C LEU A 701 -12.65 -45.28 3.62
N PHE A 702 -11.75 -44.28 3.60
CA PHE A 702 -10.32 -44.52 3.37
C PHE A 702 -9.46 -44.27 4.59
N VAL A 703 -9.90 -43.42 5.53
CA VAL A 703 -9.21 -43.04 6.77
C VAL A 703 -7.70 -42.77 6.60
N THR A 704 -7.35 -42.10 5.50
CA THR A 704 -5.95 -41.84 5.11
C THR A 704 -5.08 -43.11 5.10
N ASN A 705 -5.64 -44.28 4.78
CA ASN A 705 -4.95 -45.56 4.81
C ASN A 705 -4.60 -46.06 3.40
N SER A 706 -3.31 -46.28 3.15
CA SER A 706 -2.84 -46.74 1.82
C SER A 706 -3.48 -48.05 1.34
N LYS A 707 -3.77 -49.01 2.24
CA LYS A 707 -4.38 -50.30 1.84
C LYS A 707 -5.85 -50.15 1.47
N LEU A 708 -6.60 -49.34 2.23
CA LEU A 708 -8.01 -49.06 1.93
C LEU A 708 -8.15 -48.23 0.66
N LEU A 709 -7.27 -47.23 0.47
CA LEU A 709 -7.19 -46.47 -0.77
C LEU A 709 -6.87 -47.37 -1.97
N ASP A 710 -5.85 -48.23 -1.87
CA ASP A 710 -5.51 -49.19 -2.94
C ASP A 710 -6.69 -50.10 -3.29
N TYR A 711 -7.45 -50.56 -2.29
CA TYR A 711 -8.66 -51.32 -2.50
C TYR A 711 -9.75 -50.49 -3.19
N GLY A 712 -9.95 -49.24 -2.75
CA GLY A 712 -10.89 -48.29 -3.32
C GLY A 712 -10.62 -48.01 -4.80
N ILE A 713 -9.35 -47.77 -5.13
CA ILE A 713 -8.85 -47.54 -6.50
C ILE A 713 -9.15 -48.76 -7.37
N LYS A 714 -8.77 -49.96 -6.91
CA LYS A 714 -8.97 -51.21 -7.68
C LYS A 714 -10.44 -51.50 -7.97
N ASN A 715 -11.34 -51.08 -7.08
CA ASN A 715 -12.76 -51.40 -7.18
C ASN A 715 -13.64 -50.24 -7.67
N GLY A 716 -13.05 -49.05 -7.91
CA GLY A 716 -13.76 -47.85 -8.37
C GLY A 716 -14.77 -47.33 -7.35
N ILE A 717 -14.42 -47.34 -6.06
CA ILE A 717 -15.35 -47.02 -4.97
C ILE A 717 -15.59 -45.50 -4.84
N ALA A 718 -14.59 -44.67 -5.13
CA ALA A 718 -14.62 -43.21 -5.06
C ALA A 718 -13.68 -42.63 -6.14
N ASN A 719 -13.54 -41.31 -6.27
CA ASN A 719 -12.55 -40.68 -7.17
C ASN A 719 -11.71 -39.58 -6.49
N SER A 720 -11.94 -39.36 -5.19
CA SER A 720 -11.24 -38.37 -4.39
C SER A 720 -11.02 -38.93 -2.98
N ILE A 721 -9.97 -38.47 -2.32
CA ILE A 721 -9.66 -38.85 -0.93
C ILE A 721 -9.49 -37.60 -0.07
N LEU A 722 -10.11 -37.63 1.12
CA LEU A 722 -9.81 -36.68 2.18
C LEU A 722 -8.65 -37.23 3.03
N ILE A 723 -7.64 -36.40 3.25
CA ILE A 723 -6.38 -36.78 3.87
C ILE A 723 -6.23 -36.02 5.18
N LYS A 724 -6.36 -36.73 6.29
CA LYS A 724 -6.15 -36.23 7.65
C LYS A 724 -4.87 -36.85 8.21
N PRO A 725 -3.75 -36.11 8.27
CA PRO A 725 -2.45 -36.68 8.66
C PRO A 725 -2.46 -37.41 10.00
N ASN A 726 -3.32 -36.98 10.92
CA ASN A 726 -3.48 -37.56 12.25
C ASN A 726 -4.19 -38.93 12.25
N GLN A 727 -4.83 -39.36 11.16
CA GLN A 727 -5.42 -40.71 11.04
C GLN A 727 -4.37 -41.81 10.84
N ILE A 728 -3.23 -41.50 10.19
CA ILE A 728 -2.17 -42.49 9.90
C ILE A 728 -0.93 -42.32 10.79
N GLY A 729 -0.82 -41.19 11.50
CA GLY A 729 0.17 -40.98 12.57
C GLY A 729 1.58 -40.59 12.08
N SER A 730 1.90 -40.72 10.79
CA SER A 730 3.18 -40.24 10.23
C SER A 730 3.01 -39.44 8.92
N LEU A 731 3.84 -38.40 8.76
CA LEU A 731 3.88 -37.61 7.52
C LEU A 731 4.39 -38.43 6.33
N THR A 732 5.32 -39.36 6.55
CA THR A 732 5.84 -40.23 5.48
C THR A 732 4.74 -41.08 4.87
N GLU A 733 3.86 -41.65 5.69
CA GLU A 733 2.73 -42.43 5.19
C GLU A 733 1.64 -41.54 4.59
N THR A 734 1.41 -40.35 5.16
CA THR A 734 0.53 -39.33 4.56
C THR A 734 0.98 -38.99 3.14
N LEU A 735 2.28 -38.70 2.94
CA LEU A 735 2.86 -38.41 1.63
C LEU A 735 2.78 -39.61 0.67
N LYS A 736 2.92 -40.84 1.19
CA LYS A 736 2.73 -42.06 0.42
C LYS A 736 1.29 -42.19 -0.08
N VAL A 737 0.29 -41.92 0.76
CA VAL A 737 -1.13 -41.93 0.39
C VAL A 737 -1.44 -40.88 -0.67
N ILE A 738 -0.94 -39.64 -0.49
CA ILE A 738 -1.05 -38.58 -1.50
C ILE A 738 -0.45 -39.03 -2.83
N LYS A 739 0.74 -39.64 -2.81
CA LYS A 739 1.41 -40.12 -4.02
C LYS A 739 0.61 -41.22 -4.72
N ILE A 740 0.07 -42.18 -3.98
CA ILE A 740 -0.77 -43.27 -4.51
C ILE A 740 -2.03 -42.67 -5.16
N ALA A 741 -2.73 -41.77 -4.46
CA ALA A 741 -3.92 -41.11 -4.98
C ALA A 741 -3.63 -40.38 -6.30
N LYS A 742 -2.59 -39.55 -6.32
CA LYS A 742 -2.19 -38.80 -7.52
C LYS A 742 -1.81 -39.70 -8.70
N GLN A 743 -1.08 -40.79 -8.44
CA GLN A 743 -0.71 -41.76 -9.46
C GLN A 743 -1.93 -42.48 -10.05
N ALA A 744 -2.99 -42.65 -9.26
CA ALA A 744 -4.26 -43.23 -9.69
C ALA A 744 -5.23 -42.20 -10.29
N GLY A 745 -4.85 -40.93 -10.42
CA GLY A 745 -5.72 -39.87 -10.92
C GLY A 745 -6.83 -39.46 -9.94
N TYR A 746 -6.69 -39.77 -8.64
CA TYR A 746 -7.59 -39.28 -7.60
C TYR A 746 -7.20 -37.87 -7.21
N SER A 747 -8.21 -37.02 -7.00
CA SER A 747 -8.00 -35.74 -6.34
C SER A 747 -7.73 -35.94 -4.84
N THR A 748 -6.90 -35.06 -4.29
CA THR A 748 -6.47 -35.13 -2.88
C THR A 748 -6.93 -33.89 -2.15
N ILE A 749 -7.59 -34.05 -1.00
CA ILE A 749 -8.04 -32.91 -0.20
C ILE A 749 -7.38 -33.02 1.18
N ILE A 750 -6.56 -32.04 1.56
CA ILE A 750 -5.97 -32.04 2.92
C ILE A 750 -6.99 -31.52 3.92
N SER A 751 -7.12 -32.20 5.06
CA SER A 751 -8.08 -31.85 6.12
C SER A 751 -7.51 -32.18 7.51
N HIS A 752 -8.28 -31.87 8.54
CA HIS A 752 -8.01 -32.15 9.96
C HIS A 752 -9.22 -32.85 10.62
N ARG A 753 -9.07 -33.36 11.85
CA ARG A 753 -10.20 -33.82 12.66
C ARG A 753 -10.95 -32.68 13.37
N SER A 754 -12.10 -33.02 13.97
CA SER A 754 -12.77 -32.18 14.97
C SER A 754 -11.85 -32.01 16.19
N GLY A 755 -11.63 -30.77 16.63
CA GLY A 755 -10.70 -30.45 17.72
C GLY A 755 -9.25 -30.17 17.30
N GLU A 756 -9.05 -29.44 16.20
CA GLU A 756 -7.71 -29.01 15.76
C GLU A 756 -7.17 -27.84 16.60
N THR A 757 -5.86 -27.69 16.58
CA THR A 757 -5.12 -26.59 17.20
C THR A 757 -4.93 -25.42 16.24
N GLU A 758 -4.30 -24.32 16.65
CA GLU A 758 -3.93 -23.23 15.74
C GLU A 758 -2.73 -23.57 14.81
N ASP A 759 -2.19 -24.79 14.88
CA ASP A 759 -1.09 -25.25 14.02
C ASP A 759 -1.44 -25.13 12.53
N VAL A 760 -0.56 -24.54 11.74
CA VAL A 760 -0.85 -24.21 10.33
C VAL A 760 -0.29 -25.24 9.34
N THR A 761 0.34 -26.32 9.81
CA THR A 761 1.06 -27.29 9.00
C THR A 761 0.19 -27.90 7.91
N ILE A 762 -1.12 -28.03 8.13
CA ILE A 762 -2.04 -28.56 7.11
C ILE A 762 -2.19 -27.64 5.90
N ALA A 763 -2.09 -26.31 6.08
CA ALA A 763 -2.07 -25.35 4.98
C ALA A 763 -0.78 -25.48 4.18
N ASP A 764 0.36 -25.56 4.88
CA ASP A 764 1.66 -25.81 4.26
C ASP A 764 1.71 -27.15 3.52
N LEU A 765 1.14 -28.22 4.10
CA LEU A 765 1.07 -29.54 3.49
C LEU A 765 0.20 -29.53 2.25
N SER A 766 -0.96 -28.85 2.28
CA SER A 766 -1.84 -28.73 1.12
C SER A 766 -1.13 -28.10 -0.08
N VAL A 767 -0.43 -26.98 0.13
CA VAL A 767 0.29 -26.29 -0.94
C VAL A 767 1.56 -27.05 -1.32
N GLY A 768 2.38 -27.46 -0.36
CA GLY A 768 3.67 -28.12 -0.58
C GLY A 768 3.56 -29.49 -1.26
N THR A 769 2.43 -30.16 -1.11
CA THR A 769 2.14 -31.41 -1.83
C THR A 769 1.39 -31.19 -3.13
N ALA A 770 1.03 -29.94 -3.45
CA ALA A 770 0.14 -29.56 -4.55
C ALA A 770 -1.16 -30.37 -4.53
N SER A 771 -1.78 -30.54 -3.35
CA SER A 771 -3.00 -31.33 -3.23
C SER A 771 -4.18 -30.70 -3.98
N GLY A 772 -4.10 -29.40 -4.31
CA GLY A 772 -5.12 -28.67 -5.06
C GLY A 772 -6.27 -28.16 -4.19
N GLN A 773 -6.53 -28.80 -3.04
CA GLN A 773 -7.61 -28.44 -2.13
C GLN A 773 -7.25 -28.59 -0.64
N ILE A 774 -7.97 -27.84 0.20
CA ILE A 774 -7.93 -27.93 1.65
C ILE A 774 -9.34 -27.78 2.24
N LYS A 775 -9.73 -28.68 3.14
CA LYS A 775 -10.95 -28.59 3.95
C LYS A 775 -10.54 -28.22 5.38
N THR A 776 -10.61 -26.93 5.71
CA THR A 776 -10.25 -26.42 7.04
C THR A 776 -11.44 -25.87 7.83
N GLY A 777 -12.68 -26.14 7.41
CA GLY A 777 -13.88 -25.70 8.12
C GLY A 777 -14.17 -24.18 8.06
N SER A 778 -15.15 -23.75 8.87
CA SER A 778 -15.68 -22.38 8.88
C SER A 778 -14.75 -21.36 9.57
N MET A 779 -14.83 -20.09 9.16
CA MET A 779 -14.06 -18.97 9.75
C MET A 779 -14.60 -18.52 11.14
N SER A 780 -15.44 -19.32 11.80
CA SER A 780 -16.03 -19.00 13.10
C SER A 780 -15.14 -19.35 14.30
N ARG A 781 -14.00 -20.01 14.08
CA ARG A 781 -13.05 -20.43 15.13
C ARG A 781 -11.62 -20.01 14.79
N SER A 782 -10.84 -19.61 15.81
CA SER A 782 -9.48 -19.12 15.62
C SER A 782 -8.54 -20.16 15.02
N ASP A 783 -8.74 -21.43 15.36
CA ASP A 783 -7.95 -22.54 14.82
C ASP A 783 -8.09 -22.68 13.30
N ARG A 784 -9.26 -22.37 12.72
CA ARG A 784 -9.47 -22.39 11.25
C ARG A 784 -8.90 -21.13 10.60
N ILE A 785 -9.12 -19.98 11.23
CA ILE A 785 -8.62 -18.67 10.76
C ILE A 785 -7.10 -18.69 10.61
N ALA A 786 -6.38 -19.35 11.51
CA ALA A 786 -4.93 -19.52 11.42
C ALA A 786 -4.48 -20.14 10.08
N LYS A 787 -5.24 -21.11 9.53
CA LYS A 787 -4.92 -21.78 8.26
C LYS A 787 -5.23 -20.90 7.07
N TYR A 788 -6.39 -20.24 7.06
CA TYR A 788 -6.73 -19.25 6.03
C TYR A 788 -5.67 -18.15 5.96
N ASN A 789 -5.27 -17.61 7.11
CA ASN A 789 -4.17 -16.64 7.18
C ASN A 789 -2.85 -17.22 6.70
N ARG A 790 -2.54 -18.50 6.98
CA ARG A 790 -1.34 -19.15 6.42
C ARG A 790 -1.42 -19.27 4.89
N LEU A 791 -2.56 -19.63 4.31
CA LEU A 791 -2.73 -19.70 2.86
C LEU A 791 -2.53 -18.33 2.20
N ILE A 792 -3.08 -17.25 2.79
CA ILE A 792 -2.84 -15.87 2.32
C ILE A 792 -1.34 -15.54 2.34
N ARG A 793 -0.63 -15.93 3.41
CA ARG A 793 0.83 -15.74 3.50
C ARG A 793 1.59 -16.54 2.45
N ILE A 794 1.22 -17.81 2.22
CA ILE A 794 1.84 -18.66 1.20
C ILE A 794 1.60 -18.07 -0.21
N GLU A 795 0.39 -17.57 -0.48
CA GLU A 795 0.08 -16.89 -1.75
C GLU A 795 0.97 -15.66 -1.94
N GLU A 796 1.21 -14.86 -0.91
CA GLU A 796 2.14 -13.72 -0.99
C GLU A 796 3.59 -14.13 -1.18
N GLU A 797 4.01 -15.25 -0.59
CA GLU A 797 5.35 -15.83 -0.72
C GLU A 797 5.59 -16.32 -2.16
N LEU A 798 4.62 -17.05 -2.73
CA LEU A 798 4.71 -17.70 -4.04
C LEU A 798 4.33 -16.78 -5.21
N ARG A 799 3.31 -15.92 -5.04
CA ARG A 799 2.73 -15.04 -6.06
C ARG A 799 2.53 -15.75 -7.40
N PHE A 800 3.10 -15.22 -8.49
CA PHE A 800 3.00 -15.76 -9.84
C PHE A 800 3.71 -17.12 -10.04
N GLN A 801 4.47 -17.61 -9.05
CA GLN A 801 5.17 -18.89 -9.14
C GLN A 801 4.23 -20.10 -8.95
N ALA A 802 3.03 -19.89 -8.39
CA ALA A 802 2.03 -20.94 -8.18
C ALA A 802 0.63 -20.39 -8.51
N PRO A 803 0.21 -20.38 -9.79
CA PRO A 803 -1.10 -19.88 -10.17
C PRO A 803 -2.21 -20.75 -9.55
N PHE A 804 -3.25 -20.11 -9.02
CA PHE A 804 -4.45 -20.81 -8.62
C PHE A 804 -5.14 -21.42 -9.86
N HIS A 805 -5.09 -22.75 -9.97
CA HIS A 805 -5.64 -23.48 -11.11
C HIS A 805 -7.18 -23.53 -11.13
N GLY A 806 -7.84 -23.05 -10.07
CA GLY A 806 -9.30 -22.95 -9.98
C GLY A 806 -9.99 -24.27 -10.25
N ARG A 807 -11.05 -24.23 -11.06
CA ARG A 807 -11.87 -25.41 -11.39
C ARG A 807 -11.11 -26.51 -12.13
N VAL A 808 -9.97 -26.19 -12.74
CA VAL A 808 -9.19 -27.17 -13.51
C VAL A 808 -8.64 -28.27 -12.59
N GLU A 809 -8.27 -27.94 -11.35
CA GLU A 809 -7.84 -28.93 -10.34
C GLU A 809 -8.95 -29.89 -9.92
N ILE A 810 -10.21 -29.50 -10.12
CA ILE A 810 -11.38 -30.32 -9.76
C ILE A 810 -11.83 -31.19 -10.95
N LYS A 811 -11.36 -30.88 -12.16
CA LYS A 811 -11.83 -31.46 -13.43
C LYS A 811 -10.74 -32.14 -14.26
N ASN A 812 -9.65 -32.61 -13.65
CA ASN A 812 -8.71 -33.49 -14.36
C ASN A 812 -9.22 -34.94 -14.38
N GLN A 813 -10.34 -35.15 -15.08
CA GLN A 813 -10.65 -36.37 -15.85
C GLN A 813 -11.42 -36.00 -17.12
#